data_AF-A0A3B6KP68-F1
#
_entry.id   AF-A0A3B6KP68-F1
#
_cell.length_a   1.000
_cell.length_b   1.000
_cell.length_c   1.000
_cell.angle_alpha   90.00
_cell.angle_beta   90.00
_cell.angle_gamma   90.00
#
_symmetry.space_group_name_H-M   'P 1'
#
loop_
_entity.id
_entity.type
_entity.pdbx_description
1 polymer ?
#
loop_
_entity_poly.entity_id
_entity_poly.type
_entity_poly.pdbx_seq_one_letter_code
_entity_poly.pdbx_strand_id
1 'polypeptide(L)'
;MENLHLEPKDLKYSLLEEVTNGFSEEHKVGTGGFGEVYKGVLDNRQEIAVKKLHYMPGLNDEQFKHEFNNLMRVQHQNIIRLVGYCYEIRHIHHELKGEYVFARVEERALCFEYLRGGSLDRHLSDEFSGLDWHTRYKIIKGICEGLNYLHKGSNDPMYHLDLKPANILLDEEMMPKIGDFGLSRLFASTKTFTTKILAGTLAYMPPEYIQKRQISEKYDIFSLGVIIIEIIAGPLGRFKYADMSSSEEFIQHVNKNWRKRIAEVDCRQVKRCIKIAVNCVDADKGNRPTIEDVIHELKEGEEQDKSQEPVVTRLGPWGGNGGMAYDITVTPHRLKSVTIYSGIIVDQLKFSYTDHSGHQRNVGQWGGSMSGDGYTIKLQPSEFLTEMAGTIGTFFRTHSNNVITSLALVTNQDRYGPFGRGGGSRFRVPMERNSNIVGFFARAGSHLDAIGVYVSRISHTTDHDGEEVVSCPGEEQEESQEPVATKLGPWGGNGGTAYDITVAPHRLESVTVYSGVIVDVLEFSYTDHSGHEHNVGPWGGPWEGNAGHKIKLRPSEFVTEISGTVGRFGRSYSNVITSLTMVTNEGTYGPFGEGRGSPFRNRVERNSKMVGFFARAGRYLHAIGVYVKPVHHTPDHGGEEAIS
;
A
#
# COMPACT_ATOMS: atom_id res chain seq x y z
N MET A 1 -2.12 28.20 -8.50
CA MET A 1 -3.16 29.18 -8.13
C MET A 1 -2.71 29.81 -6.83
N GLU A 2 -2.48 31.12 -6.85
CA GLU A 2 -2.02 31.88 -5.69
C GLU A 2 -3.08 31.83 -4.58
N ASN A 3 -2.72 31.34 -3.39
CA ASN A 3 -3.54 31.46 -2.19
C ASN A 3 -3.56 32.93 -1.79
N LEU A 4 -4.58 33.67 -2.22
CA LEU A 4 -4.84 35.01 -1.69
C LEU A 4 -4.94 34.93 -0.16
N HIS A 5 -4.09 35.69 0.52
CA HIS A 5 -4.20 35.98 1.95
C HIS A 5 -5.56 36.62 2.23
N LEU A 6 -6.50 35.83 2.75
CA LEU A 6 -7.77 36.35 3.25
C LEU A 6 -7.58 36.69 4.72
N GLU A 7 -7.37 37.97 5.00
CA GLU A 7 -7.34 38.47 6.39
C GLU A 7 -8.66 38.16 7.10
N PRO A 8 -8.62 37.78 8.39
CA PRO A 8 -9.82 37.58 9.19
C PRO A 8 -10.68 38.84 9.21
N LYS A 9 -11.99 38.68 8.96
CA LYS A 9 -12.94 39.79 8.92
C LYS A 9 -13.35 40.23 10.33
N ASP A 10 -13.48 41.54 10.52
CA ASP A 10 -14.20 42.11 11.67
C ASP A 10 -15.71 41.91 11.47
N LEU A 11 -16.31 41.06 12.30
CA LEU A 11 -17.71 40.65 12.23
C LEU A 11 -18.47 41.27 13.40
N LYS A 12 -19.58 41.97 13.09
CA LYS A 12 -20.45 42.54 14.11
C LYS A 12 -21.13 41.46 14.93
N TYR A 13 -21.38 41.73 16.21
CA TYR A 13 -22.08 40.77 17.07
C TYR A 13 -23.47 40.42 16.55
N SER A 14 -24.21 41.41 16.04
CA SER A 14 -25.56 41.20 15.49
C SER A 14 -25.57 40.21 14.33
N LEU A 15 -24.53 40.20 13.50
CA LEU A 15 -24.38 39.22 12.42
C LEU A 15 -24.14 37.82 12.99
N LEU A 16 -23.28 37.70 14.02
CA LEU A 16 -23.02 36.41 14.66
C LEU A 16 -24.26 35.86 15.35
N GLU A 17 -25.06 36.72 15.97
CA GLU A 17 -26.36 36.38 16.54
C GLU A 17 -27.32 35.87 15.45
N GLU A 18 -27.42 36.54 14.30
CA GLU A 18 -28.24 36.12 13.17
C GLU A 18 -27.82 34.74 12.62
N VAL A 19 -26.54 34.58 12.26
CA VAL A 19 -26.07 33.35 11.59
C VAL A 19 -26.04 32.13 12.51
N THR A 20 -26.08 32.33 13.84
CA THR A 20 -26.16 31.25 14.84
C THR A 20 -27.58 31.04 15.39
N ASN A 21 -28.58 31.74 14.83
CA ASN A 21 -29.96 31.73 15.31
C ASN A 21 -30.06 32.07 16.81
N GLY A 22 -29.48 33.21 17.20
CA GLY A 22 -29.45 33.69 18.58
C GLY A 22 -28.56 32.87 19.50
N PHE A 23 -27.49 32.24 19.00
CA PHE A 23 -26.68 31.28 19.75
C PHE A 23 -27.53 30.12 20.32
N SER A 24 -28.45 29.60 19.50
CA SER A 24 -29.35 28.51 19.90
C SER A 24 -28.61 27.23 20.29
N GLU A 25 -29.18 26.47 21.21
CA GLU A 25 -28.64 25.15 21.59
C GLU A 25 -28.64 24.16 20.42
N GLU A 26 -29.55 24.30 19.44
CA GLU A 26 -29.56 23.47 18.22
C GLU A 26 -28.30 23.67 17.37
N HIS A 27 -27.72 24.88 17.39
CA HIS A 27 -26.50 25.21 16.66
C HIS A 27 -25.25 24.98 17.50
N LYS A 28 -25.36 24.53 18.75
CA LYS A 28 -24.21 24.30 19.63
C LYS A 28 -23.40 23.09 19.19
N VAL A 29 -22.11 23.29 18.95
CA VAL A 29 -21.17 22.27 18.48
C VAL A 29 -20.37 21.66 19.65
N GLY A 30 -20.13 22.47 20.68
CA GLY A 30 -19.41 22.05 21.88
C GLY A 30 -19.22 23.17 22.89
N THR A 31 -18.76 22.79 24.08
CA THR A 31 -18.43 23.70 25.18
C THR A 31 -17.00 23.42 25.62
N GLY A 32 -16.18 24.47 25.78
CA GLY A 32 -14.82 24.39 26.28
C GLY A 32 -14.62 25.25 27.53
N GLY A 33 -13.43 25.19 28.13
CA GLY A 33 -13.13 25.95 29.36
C GLY A 33 -13.16 27.48 29.20
N PHE A 34 -13.20 27.97 27.96
CA PHE A 34 -13.10 29.40 27.64
C PHE A 34 -14.33 29.95 26.93
N GLY A 35 -15.31 29.10 26.60
CA GLY A 35 -16.48 29.53 25.85
C GLY A 35 -17.28 28.40 25.21
N GLU A 36 -18.29 28.80 24.48
CA GLU A 36 -19.21 27.93 23.75
C GLU A 36 -18.98 28.09 22.24
N VAL A 37 -19.06 26.97 21.51
CA VAL A 37 -18.85 26.95 20.06
C VAL A 37 -20.17 26.67 19.37
N TYR A 38 -20.55 27.55 18.45
CA TYR A 38 -21.80 27.46 17.68
C TYR A 38 -21.50 27.32 16.19
N LYS A 39 -22.33 26.58 15.47
CA LYS A 39 -22.33 26.54 14.01
C LYS A 39 -23.08 27.76 13.48
N GLY A 40 -22.47 28.46 12.55
CA GLY A 40 -23.08 29.54 11.80
C GLY A 40 -23.01 29.34 10.30
N VAL A 41 -23.90 29.98 9.56
CA VAL A 41 -23.89 29.99 8.09
C VAL A 41 -23.98 31.44 7.62
N LEU A 42 -22.91 31.93 6.97
CA LEU A 42 -22.86 33.27 6.40
C LEU A 42 -23.72 33.37 5.12
N ASP A 43 -24.08 34.59 4.68
CA ASP A 43 -24.89 34.84 3.48
C ASP A 43 -24.33 34.21 2.19
N ASN A 44 -23.00 34.11 2.11
CA ASN A 44 -22.30 33.44 1.01
C ASN A 44 -22.33 31.90 1.11
N ARG A 45 -23.15 31.34 2.00
CA ARG A 45 -23.29 29.92 2.34
C ARG A 45 -22.05 29.27 2.97
N GLN A 46 -21.07 30.08 3.39
CA GLN A 46 -19.91 29.56 4.10
C GLN A 46 -20.31 29.17 5.53
N GLU A 47 -20.08 27.91 5.89
CA GLU A 47 -20.23 27.44 7.27
C GLU A 47 -19.03 27.89 8.12
N ILE A 48 -19.32 28.37 9.33
CA ILE A 48 -18.32 28.83 10.29
C ILE A 48 -18.58 28.23 11.67
N ALA A 49 -17.51 28.10 12.47
CA ALA A 49 -17.59 27.78 13.88
C ALA A 49 -17.33 29.05 14.70
N VAL A 50 -18.32 29.51 15.46
CA VAL A 50 -18.27 30.72 16.28
C VAL A 50 -17.98 30.33 17.72
N LYS A 51 -16.73 30.52 18.17
CA LYS A 51 -16.31 30.36 19.58
C LYS A 51 -16.62 31.65 20.32
N LYS A 52 -17.77 31.70 21.00
CA LYS A 52 -18.19 32.79 21.87
C LYS A 52 -17.53 32.62 23.23
N LEU A 53 -16.72 33.59 23.66
CA LEU A 53 -16.00 33.49 24.92
C LEU A 53 -16.90 33.86 26.11
N HIS A 54 -16.68 33.20 27.26
CA HIS A 54 -17.43 33.53 28.47
C HIS A 54 -17.14 34.95 28.96
N TYR A 55 -18.18 35.66 29.38
CA TYR A 55 -18.04 36.92 30.09
C TYR A 55 -17.53 36.63 31.51
N MET A 56 -16.28 37.02 31.81
CA MET A 56 -15.68 36.88 33.14
C MET A 56 -15.42 38.27 33.75
N PRO A 57 -16.33 38.79 34.59
CA PRO A 57 -16.15 40.10 35.20
C PRO A 57 -14.91 40.12 36.09
N GLY A 58 -13.98 41.05 35.83
CA GLY A 58 -12.74 41.25 36.60
C GLY A 58 -11.50 40.49 36.11
N LEU A 59 -11.61 39.68 35.04
CA LEU A 59 -10.48 39.02 34.40
C LEU A 59 -10.02 39.79 33.15
N ASN A 60 -8.71 40.01 33.06
CA ASN A 60 -8.03 40.77 32.02
C ASN A 60 -8.26 40.12 30.63
N ASP A 61 -8.46 40.93 29.57
CA ASP A 61 -8.71 40.49 28.17
C ASP A 61 -7.56 39.70 27.52
N GLU A 62 -6.53 39.39 28.30
CA GLU A 62 -5.29 38.73 27.90
C GLU A 62 -5.58 37.48 27.10
N GLN A 63 -6.54 36.65 27.50
CA GLN A 63 -6.78 35.38 26.82
C GLN A 63 -7.33 35.54 25.39
N PHE A 64 -8.32 36.42 25.18
CA PHE A 64 -8.83 36.69 23.83
C PHE A 64 -7.72 37.27 22.96
N LYS A 65 -7.03 38.31 23.46
CA LYS A 65 -5.95 38.98 22.73
C LYS A 65 -4.82 38.01 22.40
N HIS A 66 -4.50 37.11 23.32
CA HIS A 66 -3.45 36.12 23.15
C HIS A 66 -3.81 35.08 22.08
N GLU A 67 -4.99 34.45 22.17
CA GLU A 67 -5.44 33.48 21.16
C GLU A 67 -5.58 34.15 19.78
N PHE A 68 -6.20 35.34 19.74
CA PHE A 68 -6.31 36.15 18.52
C PHE A 68 -4.93 36.45 17.90
N ASN A 69 -3.99 36.99 18.68
CA ASN A 69 -2.66 37.36 18.19
C ASN A 69 -1.87 36.14 17.69
N ASN A 70 -2.03 34.96 18.31
CA ASN A 70 -1.41 33.73 17.84
C ASN A 70 -2.00 33.29 16.51
N LEU A 71 -3.34 33.26 16.40
CA LEU A 71 -4.06 32.86 15.19
C LEU A 71 -3.82 33.79 14.00
N MET A 72 -3.66 35.09 14.25
CA MET A 72 -3.29 36.07 13.21
C MET A 72 -1.90 35.83 12.59
N ARG A 73 -1.03 35.05 13.25
CA ARG A 73 0.35 34.79 12.82
C ARG A 73 0.53 33.46 12.11
N VAL A 74 -0.43 32.54 12.22
CA VAL A 74 -0.30 31.17 11.74
C VAL A 74 -1.22 30.91 10.56
N GLN A 75 -0.66 30.41 9.46
CA GLN A 75 -1.41 30.02 8.28
C GLN A 75 -0.75 28.82 7.63
N HIS A 76 -1.40 27.66 7.74
CA HIS A 76 -0.91 26.40 7.18
C HIS A 76 -2.09 25.45 6.95
N GLN A 77 -1.95 24.52 5.99
CA GLN A 77 -3.03 23.60 5.63
C GLN A 77 -3.51 22.73 6.82
N ASN A 78 -2.59 22.40 7.74
CA ASN A 78 -2.84 21.62 8.95
C ASN A 78 -3.04 22.46 10.22
N ILE A 79 -3.34 23.75 10.08
CA ILE A 79 -3.71 24.63 11.19
C ILE A 79 -5.10 25.18 10.91
N ILE A 80 -5.95 25.25 11.94
CA ILE A 80 -7.31 25.77 11.79
C ILE A 80 -7.27 27.23 11.34
N ARG A 81 -8.09 27.57 10.34
CA ARG A 81 -8.14 28.93 9.81
C ARG A 81 -9.13 29.80 10.59
N LEU A 82 -8.64 30.94 11.07
CA LEU A 82 -9.48 32.04 11.56
C LEU A 82 -10.11 32.75 10.35
N VAL A 83 -11.44 32.76 10.28
CA VAL A 83 -12.25 33.41 9.22
C VAL A 83 -12.59 34.84 9.60
N GLY A 84 -12.79 35.10 10.89
CA GLY A 84 -13.13 36.42 11.41
C GLY A 84 -13.14 36.46 12.93
N TYR A 85 -13.40 37.63 13.47
CA TYR A 85 -13.47 37.87 14.91
C TYR A 85 -14.55 38.91 15.21
N CYS A 86 -15.03 38.93 16.44
CA CYS A 86 -15.89 39.98 16.98
C CYS A 86 -15.24 40.49 18.26
N TYR A 87 -15.06 41.81 18.35
CA TYR A 87 -14.65 42.51 19.56
C TYR A 87 -15.46 43.79 19.71
N GLU A 88 -16.71 43.66 20.16
CA GLU A 88 -17.67 44.77 20.19
C GLU A 88 -18.03 45.13 21.63
N ILE A 89 -18.05 46.44 21.95
CA ILE A 89 -18.49 46.95 23.24
C ILE A 89 -19.93 47.42 23.11
N ARG A 90 -20.86 46.73 23.77
CA ARG A 90 -22.28 47.08 23.82
C ARG A 90 -22.63 47.70 25.17
N HIS A 91 -23.60 48.61 25.15
CA HIS A 91 -24.21 49.16 26.37
C HIS A 91 -25.60 48.56 26.50
N ILE A 92 -25.80 47.74 27.52
CA ILE A 92 -27.12 47.18 27.84
C ILE A 92 -27.67 47.89 29.07
N HIS A 93 -28.98 48.04 29.15
CA HIS A 93 -29.65 48.48 30.37
C HIS A 93 -30.26 47.24 31.04
N HIS A 94 -30.13 47.15 32.37
CA HIS A 94 -30.79 46.11 33.16
C HIS A 94 -31.51 46.76 34.33
N GLU A 95 -32.72 46.30 34.64
CA GLU A 95 -33.44 46.76 35.82
C GLU A 95 -32.86 46.07 37.05
N LEU A 96 -32.37 46.84 38.02
CA LEU A 96 -31.85 46.34 39.28
C LEU A 96 -32.57 47.10 40.40
N LYS A 97 -33.41 46.39 41.16
CA LYS A 97 -34.19 46.97 42.28
C LYS A 97 -35.06 48.19 41.88
N GLY A 98 -35.65 48.19 40.68
CA GLY A 98 -36.54 49.25 40.20
C GLY A 98 -35.84 50.44 39.53
N GLU A 99 -34.50 50.41 39.40
CA GLU A 99 -33.73 51.39 38.63
C GLU A 99 -33.07 50.75 37.40
N TYR A 100 -33.03 51.46 36.28
CA TYR A 100 -32.28 51.02 35.10
C TYR A 100 -30.81 51.41 35.23
N VAL A 101 -29.94 50.41 35.29
CA VAL A 101 -28.49 50.59 35.26
C VAL A 101 -27.95 50.26 33.88
N PHE A 102 -27.05 51.10 33.36
CA PHE A 102 -26.31 50.82 32.12
C PHE A 102 -25.06 50.01 32.44
N ALA A 103 -24.94 48.84 31.85
CA ALA A 103 -23.78 47.98 31.94
C ALA A 103 -23.04 47.93 30.59
N ARG A 104 -21.71 47.98 30.67
CA ARG A 104 -20.82 47.74 29.53
C ARG A 104 -20.62 46.24 29.38
N VAL A 105 -20.99 45.70 28.23
CA VAL A 105 -20.79 44.29 27.87
C VAL A 105 -19.81 44.24 26.72
N GLU A 106 -18.82 43.36 26.85
CA GLU A 106 -17.81 43.14 25.83
C GLU A 106 -18.10 41.82 25.14
N GLU A 107 -18.59 41.90 23.91
CA GLU A 107 -18.94 40.75 23.09
C GLU A 107 -17.74 40.30 22.29
N ARG A 108 -17.29 39.06 22.56
CA ARG A 108 -16.05 38.51 22.03
C ARG A 108 -16.29 37.16 21.40
N ALA A 109 -15.90 37.02 20.14
CA ALA A 109 -15.95 35.75 19.46
C ALA A 109 -14.81 35.58 18.46
N LEU A 110 -14.35 34.35 18.30
CA LEU A 110 -13.46 33.94 17.22
C LEU A 110 -14.25 33.04 16.27
N CYS A 111 -14.20 33.35 14.98
CA CYS A 111 -14.94 32.64 13.94
C CYS A 111 -13.96 31.85 13.08
N PHE A 112 -14.08 30.53 13.09
CA PHE A 112 -13.22 29.62 12.36
C PHE A 112 -13.94 29.00 11.16
N GLU A 113 -13.18 28.40 10.26
CA GLU A 113 -13.76 27.47 9.30
C GLU A 113 -14.45 26.32 10.02
N TYR A 114 -15.65 25.94 9.57
CA TYR A 114 -16.36 24.80 10.12
C TYR A 114 -15.84 23.51 9.49
N LEU A 115 -15.29 22.60 10.31
CA LEU A 115 -14.75 21.33 9.85
C LEU A 115 -15.73 20.19 10.14
N ARG A 116 -16.34 19.63 9.07
CA ARG A 116 -17.42 18.64 9.17
C ARG A 116 -17.00 17.30 9.77
N GLY A 117 -15.73 16.93 9.64
CA GLY A 117 -15.18 15.74 10.28
C GLY A 117 -15.16 15.85 11.80
N GLY A 118 -15.30 17.05 12.37
CA GLY A 118 -15.28 17.23 13.82
C GLY A 118 -13.91 16.93 14.43
N SER A 119 -13.87 16.73 15.75
CA SER A 119 -12.63 16.48 16.48
C SER A 119 -12.17 15.02 16.41
N LEU A 120 -10.87 14.79 16.41
CA LEU A 120 -10.25 13.46 16.28
C LEU A 120 -10.66 12.53 17.42
N ASP A 121 -10.87 13.02 18.65
CA ASP A 121 -11.34 12.23 19.79
C ASP A 121 -12.65 11.46 19.51
N ARG A 122 -13.57 12.04 18.72
CA ARG A 122 -14.82 11.39 18.31
C ARG A 122 -14.58 10.16 17.43
N HIS A 123 -13.49 10.17 16.68
CA HIS A 123 -13.06 9.08 15.78
C HIS A 123 -12.18 8.04 16.47
N LEU A 124 -11.73 8.32 17.70
CA LEU A 124 -10.93 7.40 18.49
C LEU A 124 -11.78 6.63 19.52
N SER A 125 -13.08 6.90 19.66
CA SER A 125 -13.96 6.39 20.74
C SER A 125 -14.02 4.86 20.95
N ASP A 126 -13.63 4.07 19.95
CA ASP A 126 -13.32 2.65 20.11
C ASP A 126 -11.95 2.39 19.48
N GLU A 127 -11.18 1.47 20.07
CA GLU A 127 -9.84 1.05 19.62
C GLU A 127 -9.81 0.73 18.11
N PHE A 128 -10.98 0.39 17.57
CA PHE A 128 -11.16 -0.24 16.29
C PHE A 128 -12.27 0.35 15.40
N SER A 129 -12.93 1.45 15.79
CA SER A 129 -13.97 2.10 14.98
C SER A 129 -13.47 3.35 14.23
N GLY A 130 -14.23 3.79 13.22
CA GLY A 130 -14.07 5.08 12.53
C GLY A 130 -13.13 5.09 11.32
N LEU A 131 -11.83 4.84 11.52
CA LEU A 131 -10.78 5.15 10.54
C LEU A 131 -9.92 3.96 10.13
N ASP A 132 -9.71 3.78 8.82
CA ASP A 132 -8.72 2.84 8.28
C ASP A 132 -7.28 3.34 8.51
N TRP A 133 -6.29 2.44 8.37
CA TRP A 133 -4.88 2.76 8.64
C TRP A 133 -4.34 3.89 7.74
N HIS A 134 -4.71 3.93 6.46
CA HIS A 134 -4.23 4.96 5.55
C HIS A 134 -4.70 6.34 6.00
N THR A 135 -5.96 6.46 6.40
CA THR A 135 -6.51 7.68 6.99
C THR A 135 -5.82 8.04 8.31
N ARG A 136 -5.56 7.07 9.20
CA ARG A 136 -4.83 7.30 10.46
C ARG A 136 -3.40 7.80 10.22
N TYR A 137 -2.68 7.17 9.29
CA TYR A 137 -1.31 7.56 8.92
C TYR A 137 -1.27 8.97 8.31
N LYS A 138 -2.23 9.28 7.43
CA LYS A 138 -2.43 10.63 6.87
C LYS A 138 -2.67 11.68 7.97
N ILE A 139 -3.47 11.36 8.98
CA ILE A 139 -3.70 12.22 10.15
C ILE A 139 -2.41 12.43 10.94
N ILE A 140 -1.64 11.36 11.23
CA ILE A 140 -0.36 11.49 11.93
C ILE A 140 0.57 12.44 11.17
N LYS A 141 0.73 12.25 9.85
CA LYS A 141 1.57 13.11 9.02
C LYS A 141 1.12 14.57 9.03
N GLY A 142 -0.17 14.83 8.86
CA GLY A 142 -0.69 16.19 8.85
C GLY A 142 -0.53 16.91 10.20
N ILE A 143 -0.67 16.19 11.33
CA ILE A 143 -0.36 16.76 12.65
C ILE A 143 1.12 17.11 12.73
N CYS A 144 2.02 16.22 12.29
CA CYS A 144 3.46 16.48 12.29
C CYS A 144 3.82 17.70 11.43
N GLU A 145 3.24 17.83 10.23
CA GLU A 145 3.45 18.99 9.35
C GLU A 145 2.97 20.30 9.97
N GLY A 146 1.77 20.30 10.58
CA GLY A 146 1.25 21.45 11.32
C GLY A 146 2.14 21.84 12.49
N LEU A 147 2.61 20.86 13.27
CA LEU A 147 3.48 21.11 14.41
C LEU A 147 4.86 21.63 14.00
N ASN A 148 5.42 21.10 12.92
CA ASN A 148 6.68 21.58 12.36
C ASN A 148 6.57 23.04 11.91
N TYR A 149 5.45 23.42 11.28
CA TYR A 149 5.18 24.81 10.95
C TYR A 149 5.13 25.70 12.20
N LEU A 150 4.52 25.27 13.31
CA LEU A 150 4.51 26.06 14.54
C LEU A 150 5.90 26.21 15.16
N HIS A 151 6.69 25.13 15.18
CA HIS A 151 8.01 25.12 15.81
C HIS A 151 9.10 25.81 14.99
N LYS A 152 8.97 25.83 13.66
CA LYS A 152 10.06 26.27 12.75
C LYS A 152 9.63 27.26 11.66
N GLY A 153 8.33 27.47 11.47
CA GLY A 153 7.79 28.30 10.39
C GLY A 153 7.99 29.81 10.59
N SER A 154 8.50 30.24 11.74
CA SER A 154 8.79 31.65 12.02
C SER A 154 10.06 31.80 12.88
N ASN A 155 10.59 33.03 12.96
CA ASN A 155 11.80 33.32 13.76
C ASN A 155 11.63 32.98 15.25
N ASP A 156 10.40 33.11 15.77
CA ASP A 156 10.06 32.76 17.14
C ASP A 156 9.24 31.45 17.13
N PRO A 157 9.75 30.33 17.65
CA PRO A 157 8.98 29.10 17.76
C PRO A 157 7.69 29.32 18.57
N MET A 158 6.57 28.81 18.05
CA MET A 158 5.31 28.73 18.77
C MET A 158 5.14 27.31 19.32
N TYR A 159 5.01 27.16 20.63
CA TYR A 159 4.62 25.89 21.24
C TYR A 159 3.13 25.90 21.54
N HIS A 160 2.43 24.82 21.23
CA HIS A 160 0.98 24.74 21.33
C HIS A 160 0.51 24.58 22.78
N LEU A 161 1.16 23.70 23.56
CA LEU A 161 0.96 23.47 24.99
C LEU A 161 -0.40 22.88 25.41
N ASP A 162 -1.23 22.44 24.45
CA ASP A 162 -2.50 21.73 24.70
C ASP A 162 -2.89 20.84 23.51
N LEU A 163 -1.90 20.17 22.91
CA LEU A 163 -2.16 19.17 21.88
C LEU A 163 -2.88 17.97 22.52
N LYS A 164 -4.05 17.64 21.96
CA LYS A 164 -4.88 16.48 22.31
C LYS A 164 -5.83 16.19 21.14
N PRO A 165 -6.42 14.99 21.03
CA PRO A 165 -7.33 14.67 19.92
C PRO A 165 -8.56 15.60 19.86
N ALA A 166 -9.05 16.13 20.97
CA ALA A 166 -10.15 17.10 20.98
C ALA A 166 -9.79 18.43 20.27
N ASN A 167 -8.50 18.76 20.19
CA ASN A 167 -7.96 19.97 19.54
C ASN A 167 -7.42 19.70 18.13
N ILE A 168 -7.52 18.46 17.63
CA ILE A 168 -7.25 18.12 16.23
C ILE A 168 -8.58 17.97 15.52
N LEU A 169 -8.93 18.93 14.67
CA LEU A 169 -10.17 18.90 13.89
C LEU A 169 -9.92 18.32 12.51
N LEU A 170 -10.92 17.66 11.93
CA LEU A 170 -10.83 16.96 10.64
C LEU A 170 -11.80 17.60 9.64
N ASP A 171 -11.31 17.89 8.43
CA ASP A 171 -12.16 18.35 7.32
C ASP A 171 -12.93 17.20 6.64
N GLU A 172 -13.61 17.48 5.52
CA GLU A 172 -14.41 16.51 4.78
C GLU A 172 -13.55 15.37 4.19
N GLU A 173 -12.28 15.64 3.89
CA GLU A 173 -11.29 14.71 3.39
C GLU A 173 -10.45 14.05 4.49
N MET A 174 -10.81 14.24 5.76
CA MET A 174 -10.09 13.73 6.93
C MET A 174 -8.65 14.25 7.04
N MET A 175 -8.36 15.44 6.50
CA MET A 175 -7.11 16.15 6.77
C MET A 175 -7.17 16.77 8.16
N PRO A 176 -6.12 16.60 8.99
CA PRO A 176 -6.09 17.17 10.33
C PRO A 176 -5.73 18.65 10.30
N LYS A 177 -6.37 19.41 11.19
CA LYS A 177 -6.08 20.80 11.50
C LYS A 177 -5.93 20.99 13.01
N ILE A 178 -4.77 21.45 13.44
CA ILE A 178 -4.50 21.79 14.84
C ILE A 178 -5.27 23.08 15.18
N GLY A 179 -6.03 23.05 16.27
CA GLY A 179 -6.81 24.19 16.75
C GLY A 179 -6.68 24.41 18.26
N ASP A 180 -7.38 25.44 18.75
CA ASP A 180 -7.35 25.93 20.14
C ASP A 180 -5.98 26.45 20.61
N PHE A 181 -5.67 27.68 20.20
CA PHE A 181 -4.40 28.35 20.47
C PHE A 181 -4.39 29.14 21.79
N GLY A 182 -5.37 28.90 22.66
CA GLY A 182 -5.55 29.67 23.90
C GLY A 182 -4.39 29.55 24.89
N LEU A 183 -3.65 28.44 24.86
CA LEU A 183 -2.47 28.22 25.71
C LEU A 183 -1.14 28.38 24.96
N SER A 184 -1.15 28.51 23.64
CA SER A 184 0.06 28.51 22.81
C SER A 184 0.94 29.72 23.07
N ARG A 185 2.26 29.60 23.00
CA ARG A 185 3.19 30.70 23.33
C ARG A 185 4.33 30.79 22.34
N LEU A 186 4.70 32.02 21.99
CA LEU A 186 5.94 32.32 21.27
C LEU A 186 7.12 32.37 22.24
N PHE A 187 8.26 31.86 21.78
CA PHE A 187 9.50 31.90 22.54
C PHE A 187 10.61 32.52 21.71
N ALA A 188 11.22 33.59 22.19
CA ALA A 188 12.32 34.29 21.51
C ALA A 188 13.64 33.48 21.42
N SER A 189 13.66 32.27 21.98
CA SER A 189 14.78 31.32 21.89
C SER A 189 14.29 29.91 22.18
N THR A 190 15.06 28.89 21.77
CA THR A 190 14.77 27.46 22.03
C THR A 190 15.14 27.00 23.46
N LYS A 191 15.45 27.95 24.37
CA LYS A 191 15.81 27.61 25.76
C LYS A 191 14.62 27.03 26.51
N THR A 192 14.88 26.26 27.56
CA THR A 192 13.82 25.81 28.48
C THR A 192 13.34 27.01 29.32
N PHE A 193 12.02 27.19 29.41
CA PHE A 193 11.38 28.24 30.20
C PHE A 193 10.64 27.64 31.41
N THR A 194 10.70 28.31 32.56
CA THR A 194 9.93 27.91 33.74
C THR A 194 8.72 28.81 33.89
N THR A 195 7.53 28.23 34.05
CA THR A 195 6.28 28.99 34.25
C THR A 195 5.74 28.84 35.67
N LYS A 196 4.95 29.83 36.14
CA LYS A 196 4.31 29.78 37.47
C LYS A 196 2.95 29.08 37.44
N ILE A 197 2.30 29.02 36.27
CA ILE A 197 0.94 28.52 36.10
C ILE A 197 0.99 27.13 35.47
N LEU A 198 0.35 26.15 36.11
CA LEU A 198 0.08 24.85 35.52
C LEU A 198 -1.20 24.92 34.70
N ALA A 199 -1.10 24.77 33.38
CA ALA A 199 -2.23 24.79 32.45
C ALA A 199 -2.05 23.74 31.35
N GLY A 200 -3.16 23.29 30.77
CA GLY A 200 -3.23 22.25 29.74
C GLY A 200 -3.98 21.00 30.22
N THR A 201 -3.96 19.96 29.40
CA THR A 201 -4.69 18.72 29.67
C THR A 201 -3.77 17.66 30.28
N LEU A 202 -4.00 17.27 31.53
CA LEU A 202 -3.08 16.45 32.36
C LEU A 202 -2.54 15.20 31.64
N ALA A 203 -3.39 14.48 30.90
CA ALA A 203 -3.01 13.24 30.21
C ALA A 203 -2.00 13.43 29.07
N TYR A 204 -1.82 14.65 28.58
CA TYR A 204 -0.92 14.98 27.47
C TYR A 204 0.27 15.85 27.93
N MET A 205 0.39 16.10 29.25
CA MET A 205 1.48 16.87 29.83
C MET A 205 2.73 16.01 30.07
N PRO A 206 3.93 16.48 29.71
CA PRO A 206 5.16 15.76 30.00
C PRO A 206 5.55 15.85 31.49
N PRO A 207 6.30 14.87 32.02
CA PRO A 207 6.65 14.80 33.43
C PRO A 207 7.42 16.02 33.94
N GLU A 208 8.36 16.57 33.15
CA GLU A 208 9.13 17.75 33.54
C GLU A 208 8.27 19.01 33.69
N TYR A 209 7.13 19.11 33.00
CA TYR A 209 6.20 20.21 33.16
C TYR A 209 5.35 20.04 34.42
N ILE A 210 4.87 18.81 34.67
CA ILE A 210 4.10 18.46 35.87
C ILE A 210 4.94 18.64 37.13
N GLN A 211 6.21 18.27 37.10
CA GLN A 211 7.09 18.29 38.27
C GLN A 211 7.84 19.62 38.43
N LYS A 212 8.39 20.16 37.34
CA LYS A 212 9.35 21.28 37.38
C LYS A 212 8.84 22.55 36.68
N ARG A 213 7.62 22.52 36.11
CA ARG A 213 7.01 23.62 35.35
C ARG A 213 7.87 24.10 34.16
N GLN A 214 8.67 23.20 33.61
CA GLN A 214 9.54 23.49 32.48
C GLN A 214 8.82 23.30 31.16
N ILE A 215 8.99 24.27 30.25
CA ILE A 215 8.46 24.29 28.90
C ILE A 215 9.63 24.34 27.92
N SER A 216 9.59 23.49 26.91
CA SER A 216 10.42 23.53 25.70
C SER A 216 9.62 22.92 24.55
N GLU A 217 10.18 22.89 23.33
CA GLU A 217 9.58 22.21 22.17
C GLU A 217 9.19 20.75 22.47
N LYS A 218 9.92 20.09 23.37
CA LYS A 218 9.71 18.70 23.80
C LYS A 218 8.39 18.48 24.55
N TYR A 219 7.69 19.55 24.94
CA TYR A 219 6.34 19.46 25.47
C TYR A 219 5.39 18.93 24.40
N ASP A 220 5.33 19.60 23.26
CA ASP A 220 4.40 19.24 22.19
C ASP A 220 4.79 17.89 21.56
N ILE A 221 6.09 17.54 21.56
CA ILE A 221 6.56 16.20 21.15
C ILE A 221 5.99 15.11 22.05
N PHE A 222 5.98 15.31 23.37
CA PHE A 222 5.38 14.35 24.28
C PHE A 222 3.88 14.19 24.01
N SER A 223 3.15 15.31 23.88
CA SER A 223 1.72 15.28 23.56
C SER A 223 1.44 14.60 22.21
N LEU A 224 2.29 14.84 21.20
CA LEU A 224 2.23 14.15 19.90
C LEU A 224 2.40 12.63 20.06
N GLY A 225 3.37 12.17 20.85
CA GLY A 225 3.58 10.76 21.13
C GLY A 225 2.35 10.08 21.73
N VAL A 226 1.70 10.73 22.71
CA VAL A 226 0.45 10.25 23.30
C VAL A 226 -0.67 10.18 22.27
N ILE A 227 -0.81 11.20 21.42
CA ILE A 227 -1.80 11.22 20.33
C ILE A 227 -1.57 10.08 19.34
N ILE A 228 -0.30 9.84 18.94
CA ILE A 228 0.02 8.73 18.02
C ILE A 228 -0.32 7.39 18.68
N ILE A 229 -0.01 7.19 19.96
CA ILE A 229 -0.43 5.99 20.70
C ILE A 229 -1.95 5.81 20.66
N GLU A 230 -2.72 6.87 20.89
CA GLU A 230 -4.19 6.82 20.85
C GLU A 230 -4.72 6.55 19.44
N ILE A 231 -4.07 7.09 18.40
CA ILE A 231 -4.40 6.80 16.99
C ILE A 231 -4.13 5.33 16.66
N ILE A 232 -3.06 4.71 17.18
CA ILE A 232 -2.70 3.34 16.80
C ILE A 232 -3.41 2.29 17.67
N ALA A 233 -3.60 2.56 18.96
CA ALA A 233 -4.04 1.61 19.97
C ALA A 233 -5.32 2.03 20.72
N GLY A 234 -6.02 3.06 20.23
CA GLY A 234 -7.29 3.53 20.81
C GLY A 234 -7.14 4.36 22.09
N PRO A 235 -8.25 4.80 22.70
CA PRO A 235 -8.26 5.68 23.88
C PRO A 235 -7.65 5.01 25.12
N LEU A 236 -7.71 3.68 25.17
CA LEU A 236 -7.09 2.89 26.22
C LEU A 236 -5.62 2.56 25.94
N GLY A 237 -5.11 2.89 24.75
CA GLY A 237 -3.74 2.60 24.33
C GLY A 237 -2.69 3.15 25.29
N ARG A 238 -2.90 4.35 25.83
CA ARG A 238 -1.99 4.95 26.82
C ARG A 238 -1.97 4.21 28.17
N PHE A 239 -3.12 3.70 28.61
CA PHE A 239 -3.19 2.92 29.86
C PHE A 239 -2.54 1.57 29.66
N LYS A 240 -2.80 0.92 28.51
CA LYS A 240 -2.09 -0.31 28.11
C LYS A 240 -0.59 -0.11 28.04
N TYR A 241 -0.12 1.00 27.47
CA TYR A 241 1.30 1.33 27.43
C TYR A 241 1.89 1.52 28.83
N ALA A 242 1.18 2.23 29.73
CA ALA A 242 1.62 2.44 31.10
C ALA A 242 1.61 1.16 31.97
N ASP A 243 0.70 0.23 31.68
CA ASP A 243 0.57 -1.06 32.38
C ASP A 243 1.58 -2.12 31.89
N MET A 244 2.18 -1.92 30.71
CA MET A 244 3.15 -2.86 30.11
C MET A 244 4.56 -2.65 30.66
N SER A 245 5.30 -3.76 30.75
CA SER A 245 6.61 -3.77 31.41
C SER A 245 7.72 -3.21 30.51
N SER A 246 7.51 -3.18 29.20
CA SER A 246 8.44 -2.58 28.24
C SER A 246 7.74 -2.05 26.97
N SER A 247 8.46 -1.20 26.24
CA SER A 247 8.03 -0.68 24.94
C SER A 247 7.88 -1.79 23.89
N GLU A 248 8.71 -2.84 23.96
CA GLU A 248 8.66 -4.00 23.07
C GLU A 248 7.36 -4.79 23.25
N GLU A 249 6.89 -4.95 24.50
CA GLU A 249 5.61 -5.61 24.80
C GLU A 249 4.44 -4.85 24.16
N PHE A 250 4.46 -3.52 24.25
CA PHE A 250 3.48 -2.66 23.60
C PHE A 250 3.54 -2.76 22.07
N ILE A 251 4.75 -2.70 21.49
CA ILE A 251 4.96 -2.89 20.06
C ILE A 251 4.38 -4.23 19.59
N GLN A 252 4.65 -5.32 20.30
CA GLN A 252 4.15 -6.65 19.95
C GLN A 252 2.62 -6.73 20.06
N HIS A 253 2.02 -6.18 21.12
CA HIS A 253 0.57 -6.15 21.31
C HIS A 253 -0.13 -5.43 20.16
N VAL A 254 0.31 -4.22 19.85
CA VAL A 254 -0.28 -3.38 18.81
C VAL A 254 -0.07 -4.01 17.43
N ASN A 255 1.13 -4.52 17.12
CA ASN A 255 1.39 -5.22 15.88
C ASN A 255 0.52 -6.45 15.69
N LYS A 256 0.33 -7.26 16.73
CA LYS A 256 -0.53 -8.46 16.68
C LYS A 256 -1.98 -8.09 16.37
N ASN A 257 -2.47 -6.98 16.92
CA ASN A 257 -3.83 -6.50 16.67
C ASN A 257 -4.00 -6.02 15.22
N TRP A 258 -3.04 -5.24 14.70
CA TRP A 258 -3.09 -4.77 13.31
C TRP A 258 -2.89 -5.89 12.29
N ARG A 259 -2.00 -6.86 12.54
CA ARG A 259 -1.81 -8.08 11.71
C ARG A 259 -3.10 -8.87 11.50
N LYS A 260 -3.98 -8.93 12.51
CA LYS A 260 -5.26 -9.65 12.41
C LYS A 260 -6.30 -8.93 11.55
N ARG A 261 -6.23 -7.61 11.40
CA ARG A 261 -7.27 -6.79 10.74
C ARG A 261 -6.88 -6.32 9.34
N ILE A 262 -5.59 -6.30 9.04
CA ILE A 262 -5.08 -5.90 7.75
C ILE A 262 -4.31 -7.08 7.15
N ALA A 263 -4.89 -7.73 6.14
CA ALA A 263 -4.09 -8.52 5.23
C ALA A 263 -3.21 -7.56 4.42
N GLU A 264 -1.93 -7.48 4.81
CA GLU A 264 -0.81 -7.03 3.98
C GLU A 264 -0.71 -5.54 3.58
N VAL A 265 -1.31 -4.61 4.33
CA VAL A 265 -0.95 -3.17 4.22
C VAL A 265 -0.15 -2.73 5.45
N ASP A 266 1.14 -2.49 5.18
CA ASP A 266 2.17 -1.77 5.94
C ASP A 266 2.23 -1.91 7.47
N CYS A 267 2.35 -3.15 7.95
CA CYS A 267 2.91 -3.40 9.30
C CYS A 267 4.20 -2.61 9.56
N ARG A 268 4.95 -2.21 8.52
CA ARG A 268 6.13 -1.34 8.62
C ARG A 268 5.77 0.09 9.04
N GLN A 269 4.78 0.73 8.41
CA GLN A 269 4.31 2.05 8.85
C GLN A 269 3.76 1.99 10.28
N VAL A 270 3.01 0.94 10.62
CA VAL A 270 2.51 0.73 11.99
C VAL A 270 3.67 0.62 12.97
N LYS A 271 4.63 -0.29 12.73
CA LYS A 271 5.84 -0.47 13.54
C LYS A 271 6.60 0.87 13.72
N ARG A 272 6.76 1.62 12.62
CA ARG A 272 7.46 2.91 12.62
C ARG A 272 6.73 3.95 13.45
N CYS A 273 5.42 4.11 13.26
CA CYS A 273 4.64 5.05 14.07
C CYS A 273 4.66 4.67 15.55
N ILE A 274 4.66 3.38 15.91
CA ILE A 274 4.81 2.97 17.31
C ILE A 274 6.19 3.38 17.84
N LYS A 275 7.27 3.09 17.10
CA LYS A 275 8.63 3.47 17.49
C LYS A 275 8.76 4.98 17.71
N ILE A 276 8.26 5.77 16.76
CA ILE A 276 8.19 7.24 16.87
C ILE A 276 7.45 7.62 18.15
N ALA A 277 6.27 7.03 18.40
CA ALA A 277 5.44 7.40 19.54
C ALA A 277 6.11 7.08 20.88
N VAL A 278 6.73 5.90 21.00
CA VAL A 278 7.51 5.48 22.17
C VAL A 278 8.64 6.46 22.45
N ASN A 279 9.42 6.83 21.42
CA ASN A 279 10.51 7.80 21.55
C ASN A 279 9.99 9.19 21.95
N CYS A 280 8.83 9.59 21.45
CA CYS A 280 8.20 10.86 21.78
C CYS A 280 7.73 10.94 23.25
N VAL A 281 7.34 9.81 23.87
CA VAL A 281 6.86 9.78 25.26
C VAL A 281 7.93 9.42 26.29
N ASP A 282 9.22 9.43 25.91
CA ASP A 282 10.32 9.17 26.83
C ASP A 282 10.26 10.11 28.05
N ALA A 283 10.50 9.57 29.25
CA ALA A 283 10.49 10.33 30.48
C ALA A 283 11.58 11.41 30.50
N ASP A 284 12.74 11.14 29.90
CA ASP A 284 13.78 12.12 29.67
C ASP A 284 13.51 12.90 28.38
N LYS A 285 13.22 14.19 28.53
CA LYS A 285 13.03 15.10 27.39
C LYS A 285 14.24 15.19 26.45
N GLY A 286 15.45 14.84 26.92
CA GLY A 286 16.66 14.80 26.12
C GLY A 286 16.62 13.72 25.04
N ASN A 287 16.01 12.57 25.34
CA ASN A 287 15.90 11.43 24.44
C ASN A 287 14.79 11.57 23.40
N ARG A 288 13.78 12.41 23.67
CA ARG A 288 12.69 12.65 22.73
C ARG A 288 13.24 13.23 21.42
N PRO A 289 12.72 12.84 20.25
CA PRO A 289 13.13 13.44 18.98
C PRO A 289 12.69 14.90 18.86
N THR A 290 13.23 15.64 17.89
CA THR A 290 12.62 16.89 17.42
C THR A 290 11.51 16.58 16.42
N ILE A 291 10.66 17.56 16.10
CA ILE A 291 9.62 17.36 15.09
C ILE A 291 10.20 17.10 13.69
N GLU A 292 11.38 17.65 13.39
CA GLU A 292 12.11 17.41 12.14
C GLU A 292 12.56 15.96 12.05
N ASP A 293 13.10 15.40 13.14
CA ASP A 293 13.50 13.99 13.22
C ASP A 293 12.29 13.05 13.00
N VAL A 294 11.14 13.38 13.60
CA VAL A 294 9.89 12.62 13.41
C VAL A 294 9.43 12.66 11.95
N ILE A 295 9.44 13.82 11.32
CA ILE A 295 9.08 13.97 9.90
C ILE A 295 10.07 13.23 9.00
N HIS A 296 11.36 13.29 9.32
CA HIS A 296 12.40 12.59 8.60
C HIS A 296 12.20 11.07 8.66
N GLU A 297 12.00 10.51 9.85
CA GLU A 297 11.74 9.07 10.04
C GLU A 297 10.49 8.63 9.26
N LEU A 298 9.41 9.43 9.29
CA LEU A 298 8.21 9.16 8.48
C LEU A 298 8.53 9.12 6.98
N LYS A 299 9.30 10.10 6.45
CA LYS A 299 9.65 10.23 5.03
C LYS A 299 10.63 9.18 4.53
N GLU A 300 11.76 9.00 5.22
CA GLU A 300 12.78 8.02 4.82
C GLU A 300 12.19 6.64 4.66
N GLY A 301 11.35 6.27 5.61
CA GLY A 301 10.75 4.98 5.54
C GLY A 301 9.69 4.86 4.44
N GLU A 302 9.05 5.95 3.99
CA GLU A 302 8.22 5.92 2.76
C GLU A 302 9.07 5.65 1.51
N GLU A 303 10.31 6.14 1.46
CA GLU A 303 11.24 5.85 0.36
C GLU A 303 11.74 4.39 0.41
N GLN A 304 11.96 3.86 1.61
CA GLN A 304 12.24 2.43 1.82
C GLN A 304 11.03 1.55 1.45
N ASP A 305 9.82 1.98 1.80
CA ASP A 305 8.58 1.28 1.46
C ASP A 305 8.34 1.28 -0.07
N LYS A 306 8.71 2.36 -0.78
CA LYS A 306 8.64 2.48 -2.26
C LYS A 306 9.72 1.69 -3.00
N SER A 307 10.94 1.62 -2.47
CA SER A 307 12.06 0.85 -3.05
C SER A 307 11.91 -0.66 -2.87
N GLN A 308 11.03 -1.08 -1.95
CA GLN A 308 10.59 -2.47 -1.76
C GLN A 308 9.17 -2.71 -2.30
N GLU A 309 8.69 -1.92 -3.27
CA GLU A 309 7.41 -2.18 -3.93
C GLU A 309 7.37 -3.62 -4.45
N PRO A 310 6.27 -4.37 -4.20
CA PRO A 310 6.20 -5.75 -4.64
C PRO A 310 6.29 -5.79 -6.17
N VAL A 311 7.25 -6.56 -6.67
CA VAL A 311 7.40 -6.81 -8.10
C VAL A 311 6.11 -7.49 -8.57
N VAL A 312 5.32 -6.77 -9.37
CA VAL A 312 4.11 -7.31 -9.96
C VAL A 312 4.48 -8.05 -11.24
N THR A 313 4.43 -9.38 -11.19
CA THR A 313 4.78 -10.26 -12.30
C THR A 313 3.57 -10.56 -13.17
N ARG A 314 3.76 -10.52 -14.49
CA ARG A 314 2.73 -10.86 -15.48
C ARG A 314 2.81 -12.33 -15.83
N LEU A 315 1.73 -13.07 -15.63
CA LEU A 315 1.64 -14.47 -16.03
C LEU A 315 0.52 -14.67 -17.07
N GLY A 316 0.81 -15.45 -18.11
CA GLY A 316 -0.09 -15.69 -19.25
C GLY A 316 0.21 -14.79 -20.46
N PRO A 317 -0.77 -14.53 -21.35
CA PRO A 317 -2.15 -14.97 -21.26
C PRO A 317 -2.34 -16.42 -21.72
N TRP A 318 -3.30 -17.11 -21.13
CA TRP A 318 -3.78 -18.41 -21.58
C TRP A 318 -5.03 -18.20 -22.43
N GLY A 319 -5.16 -18.90 -23.56
CA GLY A 319 -6.30 -18.78 -24.46
C GLY A 319 -5.90 -18.76 -25.93
N GLY A 320 -6.76 -18.20 -26.78
CA GLY A 320 -6.49 -17.99 -28.21
C GLY A 320 -5.96 -16.59 -28.54
N ASN A 321 -5.78 -16.35 -29.82
CA ASN A 321 -5.24 -15.11 -30.38
C ASN A 321 -6.32 -14.17 -30.97
N GLY A 322 -7.60 -14.52 -30.84
CA GLY A 322 -8.70 -13.64 -31.25
C GLY A 322 -8.82 -12.41 -30.35
N GLY A 323 -9.80 -11.55 -30.67
CA GLY A 323 -10.11 -10.35 -29.91
C GLY A 323 -9.04 -9.24 -29.95
N MET A 324 -9.36 -8.11 -29.32
CA MET A 324 -8.44 -7.01 -29.04
C MET A 324 -7.74 -7.25 -27.71
N ALA A 325 -6.48 -6.82 -27.61
CA ALA A 325 -5.75 -6.86 -26.34
C ALA A 325 -6.24 -5.76 -25.39
N TYR A 326 -6.50 -6.15 -24.14
CA TYR A 326 -6.89 -5.26 -23.07
C TYR A 326 -5.89 -5.37 -21.92
N ASP A 327 -5.48 -4.22 -21.40
CA ASP A 327 -4.51 -4.11 -20.33
C ASP A 327 -4.82 -2.91 -19.43
N ILE A 328 -4.24 -2.91 -18.24
CA ILE A 328 -4.34 -1.81 -17.28
C ILE A 328 -3.15 -0.86 -17.42
N THR A 329 -3.38 0.43 -17.18
CA THR A 329 -2.34 1.48 -17.33
C THR A 329 -1.65 1.84 -16.01
N VAL A 330 -2.23 1.47 -14.88
CA VAL A 330 -1.72 1.75 -13.54
C VAL A 330 -1.48 0.43 -12.81
N THR A 331 -0.30 0.23 -12.25
CA THR A 331 0.08 -0.99 -11.54
C THR A 331 -0.91 -1.30 -10.41
N PRO A 332 -1.47 -2.53 -10.37
CA PRO A 332 -2.44 -2.90 -9.35
C PRO A 332 -1.74 -3.27 -8.05
N HIS A 333 -2.21 -2.72 -6.93
CA HIS A 333 -1.72 -3.08 -5.60
C HIS A 333 -2.61 -4.16 -4.97
N ARG A 334 -3.93 -3.99 -5.02
CA ARG A 334 -4.86 -4.94 -4.40
C ARG A 334 -6.18 -5.07 -5.14
N LEU A 335 -6.54 -6.29 -5.51
CA LEU A 335 -7.84 -6.60 -6.11
C LEU A 335 -8.98 -6.45 -5.08
N LYS A 336 -10.10 -5.86 -5.51
CA LYS A 336 -11.29 -5.58 -4.68
C LYS A 336 -12.51 -6.36 -5.13
N SER A 337 -12.71 -6.50 -6.44
CA SER A 337 -13.82 -7.29 -6.96
C SER A 337 -13.53 -7.85 -8.34
N VAL A 338 -14.14 -8.98 -8.67
CA VAL A 338 -14.13 -9.58 -10.01
C VAL A 338 -15.55 -9.94 -10.39
N THR A 339 -15.99 -9.51 -11.57
CA THR A 339 -17.28 -9.91 -12.14
C THR A 339 -17.04 -10.69 -13.42
N ILE A 340 -17.55 -11.93 -13.45
CA ILE A 340 -17.47 -12.82 -14.60
C ILE A 340 -18.87 -13.02 -15.16
N TYR A 341 -19.03 -12.78 -16.46
CA TYR A 341 -20.24 -13.14 -17.21
C TYR A 341 -19.93 -14.39 -18.02
N SER A 342 -20.77 -15.41 -17.88
CA SER A 342 -20.56 -16.68 -18.58
C SER A 342 -21.87 -17.38 -18.87
N GLY A 343 -21.98 -17.95 -20.07
CA GLY A 343 -23.01 -18.93 -20.44
C GLY A 343 -22.40 -20.31 -20.74
N ILE A 344 -22.30 -20.64 -22.02
CA ILE A 344 -21.60 -21.86 -22.46
C ILE A 344 -20.09 -21.70 -22.29
N ILE A 345 -19.57 -20.51 -22.58
CA ILE A 345 -18.17 -20.11 -22.42
C ILE A 345 -18.09 -18.87 -21.53
N VAL A 346 -16.87 -18.38 -21.27
CA VAL A 346 -16.68 -17.11 -20.55
C VAL A 346 -16.79 -15.95 -21.53
N ASP A 347 -17.79 -15.10 -21.30
CA ASP A 347 -18.16 -14.04 -22.23
C ASP A 347 -17.46 -12.72 -21.88
N GLN A 348 -17.44 -12.35 -20.60
CA GLN A 348 -16.97 -11.02 -20.18
C GLN A 348 -16.27 -11.03 -18.82
N LEU A 349 -15.35 -10.09 -18.65
CA LEU A 349 -14.65 -9.82 -17.39
C LEU A 349 -14.72 -8.33 -17.03
N LYS A 350 -15.03 -8.05 -15.76
CA LYS A 350 -14.84 -6.75 -15.11
C LYS A 350 -14.13 -6.96 -13.77
N PHE A 351 -13.37 -6.00 -13.32
CA PHE A 351 -12.78 -6.06 -11.97
C PHE A 351 -12.49 -4.67 -11.44
N SER A 352 -12.24 -4.56 -10.13
CA SER A 352 -11.75 -3.34 -9.50
C SER A 352 -10.57 -3.64 -8.59
N TYR A 353 -9.66 -2.69 -8.46
CA TYR A 353 -8.48 -2.79 -7.61
C TYR A 353 -8.12 -1.42 -7.01
N THR A 354 -7.32 -1.39 -5.96
CA THR A 354 -6.65 -0.17 -5.49
C THR A 354 -5.23 -0.12 -6.05
N ASP A 355 -4.80 1.03 -6.53
CA ASP A 355 -3.40 1.25 -6.89
C ASP A 355 -2.54 1.53 -5.64
N HIS A 356 -1.22 1.66 -5.83
CA HIS A 356 -0.27 1.93 -4.73
C HIS A 356 -0.50 3.29 -4.06
N SER A 357 -1.22 4.21 -4.70
CA SER A 357 -1.63 5.48 -4.10
C SER A 357 -2.93 5.39 -3.30
N GLY A 358 -3.51 4.19 -3.17
CA GLY A 358 -4.76 3.96 -2.45
C GLY A 358 -6.02 4.27 -3.27
N HIS A 359 -5.90 4.76 -4.50
CA HIS A 359 -7.06 5.09 -5.33
C HIS A 359 -7.68 3.84 -5.93
N GLN A 360 -9.01 3.72 -5.83
CA GLN A 360 -9.75 2.64 -6.46
C GLN A 360 -9.90 2.86 -7.98
N ARG A 361 -9.61 1.81 -8.76
CA ARG A 361 -9.71 1.74 -10.21
C ARG A 361 -10.73 0.66 -10.58
N ASN A 362 -11.63 0.98 -11.50
CA ASN A 362 -12.58 0.04 -12.08
C ASN A 362 -12.16 -0.26 -13.52
N VAL A 363 -12.08 -1.53 -13.89
CA VAL A 363 -11.58 -2.01 -15.18
C VAL A 363 -12.60 -2.92 -15.85
N GLY A 364 -12.67 -2.79 -17.18
CA GLY A 364 -13.67 -3.46 -18.02
C GLY A 364 -14.68 -2.44 -18.57
N GLN A 365 -15.60 -2.86 -19.43
CA GLN A 365 -15.94 -4.24 -19.78
C GLN A 365 -15.02 -4.83 -20.86
N TRP A 366 -14.44 -5.99 -20.58
CA TRP A 366 -13.66 -6.73 -21.59
C TRP A 366 -14.47 -7.91 -22.09
N GLY A 367 -14.76 -7.91 -23.40
CA GLY A 367 -15.52 -8.96 -24.10
C GLY A 367 -17.03 -8.76 -24.15
N GLY A 368 -17.67 -9.64 -24.92
CA GLY A 368 -19.12 -9.88 -24.98
C GLY A 368 -19.94 -8.90 -25.83
N SER A 369 -20.84 -9.47 -26.63
CA SER A 369 -21.95 -8.76 -27.31
C SER A 369 -23.33 -9.25 -26.82
N MET A 370 -23.37 -10.20 -25.87
CA MET A 370 -24.59 -10.87 -25.42
C MET A 370 -24.82 -10.70 -23.92
N SER A 371 -26.09 -10.58 -23.53
CA SER A 371 -26.60 -10.44 -22.16
C SER A 371 -26.66 -11.81 -21.47
N GLY A 372 -25.66 -12.13 -20.68
CA GLY A 372 -25.69 -13.24 -19.71
C GLY A 372 -25.80 -12.73 -18.27
N ASP A 373 -26.13 -13.62 -17.33
CA ASP A 373 -26.06 -13.32 -15.91
C ASP A 373 -24.59 -13.20 -15.46
N GLY A 374 -24.26 -12.11 -14.77
CA GLY A 374 -22.92 -11.86 -14.25
C GLY A 374 -22.83 -12.21 -12.77
N TYR A 375 -21.77 -12.90 -12.37
CA TYR A 375 -21.48 -13.19 -10.96
C TYR A 375 -20.36 -12.27 -10.46
N THR A 376 -20.63 -11.47 -9.43
CA THR A 376 -19.65 -10.57 -8.82
C THR A 376 -19.11 -11.13 -7.51
N ILE A 377 -17.81 -11.38 -7.48
CA ILE A 377 -17.02 -11.69 -6.29
C ILE A 377 -16.54 -10.38 -5.69
N LYS A 378 -16.96 -10.08 -4.45
CA LYS A 378 -16.47 -8.92 -3.68
C LYS A 378 -15.54 -9.43 -2.57
N LEU A 379 -14.26 -9.12 -2.70
CA LEU A 379 -13.24 -9.59 -1.77
C LEU A 379 -13.27 -8.79 -0.47
N GLN A 380 -13.30 -9.49 0.66
CA GLN A 380 -13.20 -8.87 1.99
C GLN A 380 -11.80 -8.28 2.25
N PRO A 381 -11.63 -7.42 3.27
CA PRO A 381 -10.32 -6.86 3.64
C PRO A 381 -9.22 -7.87 3.95
N SER A 382 -9.56 -9.13 4.24
CA SER A 382 -8.61 -10.24 4.45
C SER A 382 -8.62 -11.30 3.35
N GLU A 383 -9.46 -11.14 2.33
CA GLU A 383 -9.63 -12.11 1.26
C GLU A 383 -8.84 -11.67 0.01
N PHE A 384 -8.10 -12.60 -0.59
CA PHE A 384 -7.30 -12.38 -1.79
C PHE A 384 -7.24 -13.64 -2.64
N LEU A 385 -7.10 -13.46 -3.96
CA LEU A 385 -7.01 -14.56 -4.91
C LEU A 385 -5.65 -15.26 -4.83
N THR A 386 -5.67 -16.56 -4.61
CA THR A 386 -4.50 -17.43 -4.49
C THR A 386 -4.30 -18.31 -5.70
N GLU A 387 -5.37 -18.66 -6.44
CA GLU A 387 -5.25 -19.44 -7.67
C GLU A 387 -6.28 -19.01 -8.74
N MET A 388 -5.89 -19.16 -9.99
CA MET A 388 -6.80 -19.14 -11.15
C MET A 388 -6.53 -20.36 -12.03
N ALA A 389 -7.60 -21.02 -12.46
CA ALA A 389 -7.55 -22.14 -13.39
C ALA A 389 -8.74 -22.12 -14.33
N GLY A 390 -8.69 -22.90 -15.41
CA GLY A 390 -9.78 -22.93 -16.38
C GLY A 390 -9.57 -23.94 -17.49
N THR A 391 -10.42 -23.86 -18.51
CA THR A 391 -10.26 -24.61 -19.75
C THR A 391 -10.27 -23.70 -20.97
N ILE A 392 -9.54 -24.13 -22.01
CA ILE A 392 -9.42 -23.48 -23.31
C ILE A 392 -9.88 -24.46 -24.38
N GLY A 393 -10.81 -24.06 -25.22
CA GLY A 393 -11.33 -24.94 -26.27
C GLY A 393 -11.85 -24.16 -27.47
N THR A 394 -12.19 -24.89 -28.51
CA THR A 394 -12.85 -24.34 -29.70
C THR A 394 -14.34 -24.17 -29.44
N PHE A 395 -14.90 -23.05 -29.86
CA PHE A 395 -16.34 -22.78 -29.78
C PHE A 395 -16.94 -22.71 -31.20
N PHE A 396 -18.05 -23.42 -31.42
CA PHE A 396 -18.58 -23.72 -32.77
C PHE A 396 -18.94 -22.49 -33.61
N ARG A 397 -19.08 -21.30 -33.01
CA ARG A 397 -19.35 -20.05 -33.73
C ARG A 397 -18.09 -19.29 -34.17
N THR A 398 -16.93 -19.61 -33.60
CA THR A 398 -15.66 -18.94 -33.86
C THR A 398 -14.80 -19.87 -34.69
N HIS A 399 -14.93 -19.81 -36.01
CA HIS A 399 -14.47 -20.80 -37.01
C HIS A 399 -12.98 -21.18 -37.04
N SER A 400 -12.16 -20.84 -36.03
CA SER A 400 -10.77 -21.29 -35.94
C SER A 400 -10.06 -21.03 -34.60
N ASN A 401 -10.69 -20.33 -33.64
CA ASN A 401 -9.94 -19.78 -32.50
C ASN A 401 -10.30 -20.48 -31.18
N ASN A 402 -9.27 -20.75 -30.38
CA ASN A 402 -9.41 -21.20 -29.01
C ASN A 402 -9.90 -20.05 -28.13
N VAL A 403 -10.80 -20.34 -27.19
CA VAL A 403 -11.42 -19.34 -26.30
C VAL A 403 -11.41 -19.85 -24.86
N ILE A 404 -11.64 -18.97 -23.89
CA ILE A 404 -11.81 -19.38 -22.49
C ILE A 404 -13.19 -20.01 -22.32
N THR A 405 -13.23 -21.33 -22.17
CA THR A 405 -14.48 -22.10 -22.03
C THR A 405 -14.91 -22.26 -20.57
N SER A 406 -13.96 -22.17 -19.63
CA SER A 406 -14.29 -21.98 -18.21
C SER A 406 -13.21 -21.28 -17.41
N LEU A 407 -13.61 -20.69 -16.26
CA LEU A 407 -12.73 -20.13 -15.24
C LEU A 407 -13.15 -20.55 -13.84
N ALA A 408 -12.19 -20.86 -13.00
CA ALA A 408 -12.36 -21.03 -11.56
C ALA A 408 -11.33 -20.14 -10.84
N LEU A 409 -11.81 -19.45 -9.81
CA LEU A 409 -11.02 -18.52 -8.99
C LEU A 409 -11.02 -19.04 -7.55
N VAL A 410 -9.84 -19.16 -6.95
CA VAL A 410 -9.68 -19.60 -5.56
C VAL A 410 -9.09 -18.46 -4.76
N THR A 411 -9.69 -18.16 -3.60
CA THR A 411 -9.15 -17.24 -2.62
C THR A 411 -8.57 -18.01 -1.44
N ASN A 412 -7.92 -17.30 -0.53
CA ASN A 412 -7.53 -17.85 0.77
C ASN A 412 -8.72 -18.21 1.68
N GLN A 413 -9.97 -17.90 1.28
CA GLN A 413 -11.16 -18.15 2.10
C GLN A 413 -12.22 -19.02 1.39
N ASP A 414 -12.34 -18.92 0.07
CA ASP A 414 -13.43 -19.55 -0.69
C ASP A 414 -12.99 -19.92 -2.13
N ARG A 415 -13.87 -20.61 -2.85
CA ARG A 415 -13.68 -21.02 -4.23
C ARG A 415 -14.90 -20.66 -5.08
N TYR A 416 -14.66 -19.92 -6.15
CA TYR A 416 -15.68 -19.42 -7.05
C TYR A 416 -15.60 -20.08 -8.43
N GLY A 417 -16.76 -20.44 -8.99
CA GLY A 417 -16.89 -21.13 -10.28
C GLY A 417 -16.94 -22.67 -10.17
N PRO A 418 -16.74 -23.40 -11.28
CA PRO A 418 -16.33 -22.90 -12.58
C PRO A 418 -17.43 -22.09 -13.28
N PHE A 419 -17.04 -20.95 -13.83
CA PHE A 419 -17.85 -20.12 -14.71
C PHE A 419 -17.69 -20.62 -16.15
N GLY A 420 -18.80 -20.84 -16.86
CA GLY A 420 -18.82 -21.52 -18.16
C GLY A 420 -18.90 -23.05 -18.05
N ARG A 421 -19.35 -23.72 -19.12
CA ARG A 421 -19.53 -25.19 -19.14
C ARG A 421 -18.21 -25.96 -19.29
N GLY A 422 -17.14 -25.27 -19.68
CA GLY A 422 -15.82 -25.84 -19.89
C GLY A 422 -15.67 -26.64 -21.19
N GLY A 423 -14.54 -27.33 -21.32
CA GLY A 423 -14.18 -28.16 -22.48
C GLY A 423 -12.87 -27.73 -23.14
N GLY A 424 -12.17 -28.69 -23.73
CA GLY A 424 -10.82 -28.50 -24.29
C GLY A 424 -9.70 -28.71 -23.26
N SER A 425 -8.58 -28.00 -23.43
CA SER A 425 -7.36 -28.15 -22.63
C SER A 425 -7.44 -27.37 -21.33
N ARG A 426 -7.05 -27.98 -20.21
CA ARG A 426 -6.97 -27.29 -18.91
C ARG A 426 -5.74 -26.39 -18.83
N PHE A 427 -5.87 -25.27 -18.12
CA PHE A 427 -4.75 -24.45 -17.70
C PHE A 427 -4.88 -24.08 -16.22
N ARG A 428 -3.74 -23.78 -15.59
CA ARG A 428 -3.64 -23.29 -14.22
C ARG A 428 -2.52 -22.26 -14.17
N VAL A 429 -2.74 -21.16 -13.45
CA VAL A 429 -1.70 -20.17 -13.20
C VAL A 429 -0.62 -20.77 -12.28
N PRO A 430 0.67 -20.74 -12.66
CA PRO A 430 1.75 -21.20 -11.79
C PRO A 430 2.03 -20.13 -10.72
N MET A 431 1.40 -20.29 -9.56
CA MET A 431 1.55 -19.38 -8.43
C MET A 431 2.73 -19.82 -7.55
N GLU A 432 3.56 -18.86 -7.13
CA GLU A 432 4.61 -19.10 -6.14
C GLU A 432 4.01 -19.15 -4.72
N ARG A 433 4.73 -19.76 -3.77
CA ARG A 433 4.35 -19.66 -2.34
C ARG A 433 4.33 -18.18 -1.94
N ASN A 434 3.32 -17.78 -1.16
CA ASN A 434 3.12 -16.40 -0.71
C ASN A 434 2.96 -15.41 -1.87
N SER A 435 2.12 -15.73 -2.86
CA SER A 435 1.76 -14.80 -3.93
C SER A 435 0.25 -14.70 -4.09
N ASN A 436 -0.23 -13.55 -4.56
CA ASN A 436 -1.65 -13.31 -4.79
C ASN A 436 -1.90 -12.63 -6.15
N ILE A 437 -3.08 -12.85 -6.71
CA ILE A 437 -3.51 -12.22 -7.97
C ILE A 437 -4.11 -10.84 -7.64
N VAL A 438 -3.49 -9.78 -8.17
CA VAL A 438 -3.85 -8.38 -7.91
C VAL A 438 -4.57 -7.71 -9.08
N GLY A 439 -4.57 -8.32 -10.26
CA GLY A 439 -5.25 -7.81 -11.45
C GLY A 439 -5.21 -8.78 -12.63
N PHE A 440 -5.82 -8.36 -13.74
CA PHE A 440 -5.92 -9.15 -14.96
C PHE A 440 -5.52 -8.34 -16.20
N PHE A 441 -5.13 -9.04 -17.25
CA PHE A 441 -5.07 -8.54 -18.62
C PHE A 441 -5.69 -9.60 -19.55
N ALA A 442 -6.17 -9.22 -20.72
CA ALA A 442 -6.95 -10.14 -21.54
C ALA A 442 -6.83 -9.89 -23.04
N ARG A 443 -7.29 -10.85 -23.82
CA ARG A 443 -7.75 -10.62 -25.20
C ARG A 443 -9.24 -10.93 -25.27
N ALA A 444 -10.01 -10.02 -25.84
CA ALA A 444 -11.45 -10.20 -25.91
C ALA A 444 -12.05 -9.57 -27.16
N GLY A 445 -13.08 -10.23 -27.70
CA GLY A 445 -13.94 -9.74 -28.77
C GLY A 445 -15.40 -9.90 -28.39
N SER A 446 -16.14 -10.75 -29.11
CA SER A 446 -17.51 -11.11 -28.73
C SER A 446 -17.61 -12.01 -27.49
N HIS A 447 -16.46 -12.45 -26.96
CA HIS A 447 -16.27 -13.31 -25.79
C HIS A 447 -14.81 -13.15 -25.29
N LEU A 448 -14.43 -13.85 -24.23
CA LEU A 448 -13.07 -13.82 -23.70
C LEU A 448 -12.17 -14.82 -24.45
N ASP A 449 -11.31 -14.33 -25.33
CA ASP A 449 -10.39 -15.15 -26.13
C ASP A 449 -9.20 -15.66 -25.29
N ALA A 450 -8.62 -14.80 -24.47
CA ALA A 450 -7.50 -15.14 -23.59
C ALA A 450 -7.46 -14.28 -22.31
N ILE A 451 -6.85 -14.82 -21.26
CA ILE A 451 -6.72 -14.14 -19.96
C ILE A 451 -5.33 -14.36 -19.36
N GLY A 452 -4.77 -13.32 -18.78
CA GLY A 452 -3.56 -13.36 -17.96
C GLY A 452 -3.78 -12.61 -16.65
N VAL A 453 -2.83 -12.78 -15.73
CA VAL A 453 -2.91 -12.21 -14.38
C VAL A 453 -1.68 -11.40 -14.04
N TYR A 454 -1.91 -10.39 -13.19
CA TYR A 454 -0.88 -9.70 -12.44
C TYR A 454 -0.77 -10.35 -11.06
N VAL A 455 0.44 -10.80 -10.70
CA VAL A 455 0.72 -11.49 -9.45
C VAL A 455 1.69 -10.65 -8.63
N SER A 456 1.39 -10.46 -7.35
CA SER A 456 2.25 -9.77 -6.39
C SER A 456 2.78 -10.79 -5.38
N ARG A 457 4.04 -10.65 -4.98
CA ARG A 457 4.56 -11.39 -3.82
C ARG A 457 4.06 -10.74 -2.53
N ILE A 458 3.64 -11.58 -1.61
CA ILE A 458 3.32 -11.25 -0.23
C ILE A 458 4.65 -11.18 0.50
N SER A 459 5.15 -9.97 0.76
CA SER A 459 6.34 -9.80 1.58
C SER A 459 6.00 -10.12 3.04
N HIS A 460 6.28 -11.36 3.47
CA HIS A 460 6.54 -11.59 4.89
C HIS A 460 7.91 -10.99 5.17
N THR A 461 7.95 -9.89 5.92
CA THR A 461 9.20 -9.43 6.53
C THR A 461 9.67 -10.54 7.47
N THR A 462 10.63 -11.35 7.03
CA THR A 462 11.51 -12.06 7.96
C THR A 462 12.28 -10.97 8.68
N ASP A 463 12.07 -10.87 9.99
CA ASP A 463 12.76 -9.91 10.83
C ASP A 463 14.27 -10.15 10.67
N HIS A 464 14.97 -9.19 10.06
CA HIS A 464 16.43 -9.10 10.14
C HIS A 464 16.76 -8.45 11.47
N ASP A 465 16.61 -9.20 12.56
CA ASP A 465 17.31 -9.00 13.81
C ASP A 465 17.48 -10.39 14.39
N GLY A 466 18.73 -10.84 14.51
CA GLY A 466 19.05 -12.19 14.93
C GLY A 466 18.56 -12.45 16.35
N GLU A 467 17.44 -13.16 16.47
CA GLU A 467 17.07 -13.87 17.68
C GLU A 467 16.15 -15.05 17.32
N GLU A 468 16.57 -16.25 17.75
CA GLU A 468 15.81 -17.48 17.63
C GLU A 468 14.43 -17.32 18.30
N VAL A 469 13.37 -17.42 17.50
CA VAL A 469 12.04 -17.63 18.07
C VAL A 469 12.00 -19.05 18.59
N VAL A 470 11.97 -19.19 19.91
CA VAL A 470 11.70 -20.43 20.64
C VAL A 470 10.44 -21.07 20.07
N SER A 471 10.64 -22.17 19.35
CA SER A 471 9.60 -23.05 18.84
C SER A 471 8.96 -23.82 20.00
N CYS A 472 7.62 -23.91 20.00
CA CYS A 472 6.93 -24.95 20.75
C CYS A 472 7.32 -26.33 20.17
N PRO A 473 7.45 -27.36 21.03
CA PRO A 473 8.17 -28.57 20.68
C PRO A 473 7.33 -29.49 19.80
N GLY A 474 7.94 -29.99 18.73
CA GLY A 474 7.41 -31.09 17.93
C GLY A 474 7.23 -30.75 16.47
N GLU A 475 8.33 -30.55 15.75
CA GLU A 475 8.48 -30.97 14.35
C GLU A 475 9.98 -30.91 14.02
N GLU A 476 10.48 -32.03 13.49
CA GLU A 476 11.90 -32.30 13.28
C GLU A 476 12.53 -31.27 12.31
N GLN A 477 13.76 -30.88 12.62
CA GLN A 477 14.57 -29.94 11.84
C GLN A 477 14.79 -30.49 10.42
N GLU A 478 14.17 -29.87 9.41
CA GLU A 478 14.66 -29.97 8.02
C GLU A 478 15.66 -28.85 7.77
N GLU A 479 16.88 -29.24 7.40
CA GLU A 479 18.00 -28.39 7.04
C GLU A 479 17.65 -27.31 6.01
N SER A 480 18.30 -26.17 6.15
CA SER A 480 18.35 -25.04 5.21
C SER A 480 18.58 -25.48 3.75
N GLN A 481 17.50 -25.58 2.97
CA GLN A 481 17.58 -25.81 1.52
C GLN A 481 17.59 -24.47 0.76
N GLU A 482 18.63 -24.26 -0.05
CA GLU A 482 18.68 -23.22 -1.08
C GLU A 482 17.45 -23.27 -2.01
N PRO A 483 17.06 -22.15 -2.65
CA PRO A 483 15.84 -22.08 -3.46
C PRO A 483 15.82 -23.15 -4.57
N VAL A 484 14.81 -24.01 -4.50
CA VAL A 484 14.51 -25.05 -5.48
C VAL A 484 14.26 -24.42 -6.85
N ALA A 485 14.83 -25.00 -7.92
CA ALA A 485 14.65 -24.49 -9.28
C ALA A 485 13.17 -24.57 -9.71
N THR A 486 12.59 -23.43 -10.09
CA THR A 486 11.17 -23.31 -10.48
C THR A 486 10.95 -23.74 -11.93
N LYS A 487 9.92 -24.53 -12.20
CA LYS A 487 9.50 -24.92 -13.56
C LYS A 487 8.61 -23.86 -14.20
N LEU A 488 8.94 -23.40 -15.39
CA LEU A 488 8.11 -22.54 -16.24
C LEU A 488 7.76 -23.25 -17.55
N GLY A 489 6.51 -23.14 -17.98
CA GLY A 489 5.98 -23.85 -19.16
C GLY A 489 5.25 -25.16 -18.79
N PRO A 490 5.18 -26.16 -19.69
CA PRO A 490 5.79 -26.18 -21.02
C PRO A 490 4.92 -25.43 -22.04
N TRP A 491 5.56 -24.75 -22.99
CA TRP A 491 4.92 -24.16 -24.17
C TRP A 491 4.93 -25.18 -25.29
N GLY A 492 3.78 -25.43 -25.93
CA GLY A 492 3.67 -26.40 -27.02
C GLY A 492 2.40 -27.23 -27.01
N GLY A 493 2.43 -28.34 -27.74
CA GLY A 493 1.37 -29.33 -27.80
C GLY A 493 1.48 -30.45 -26.77
N ASN A 494 0.44 -31.27 -26.69
CA ASN A 494 0.34 -32.41 -25.77
C ASN A 494 0.83 -33.75 -26.36
N GLY A 495 1.33 -33.76 -27.61
CA GLY A 495 1.89 -34.97 -28.21
C GLY A 495 3.24 -35.37 -27.62
N GLY A 496 3.76 -36.53 -28.04
CA GLY A 496 5.04 -37.07 -27.58
C GLY A 496 5.05 -37.60 -26.13
N THR A 497 6.19 -38.15 -25.73
CA THR A 497 6.51 -38.60 -24.37
C THR A 497 7.05 -37.44 -23.56
N ALA A 498 6.69 -37.35 -22.28
CA ALA A 498 7.24 -36.34 -21.37
C ALA A 498 8.67 -36.73 -20.96
N TYR A 499 9.58 -35.78 -21.07
CA TYR A 499 10.96 -35.88 -20.62
C TYR A 499 11.23 -34.82 -19.56
N ASP A 500 11.91 -35.24 -18.51
CA ASP A 500 12.20 -34.42 -17.35
C ASP A 500 13.55 -34.87 -16.76
N ILE A 501 14.22 -33.96 -16.06
CA ILE A 501 15.49 -34.28 -15.39
C ILE A 501 15.23 -34.79 -13.98
N THR A 502 16.03 -35.76 -13.54
CA THR A 502 15.89 -36.40 -12.23
C THR A 502 16.71 -35.73 -11.13
N VAL A 503 17.75 -34.99 -11.52
CA VAL A 503 18.64 -34.25 -10.61
C VAL A 503 18.39 -32.75 -10.77
N ALA A 504 18.40 -32.01 -9.65
CA ALA A 504 18.10 -30.58 -9.65
C ALA A 504 19.23 -29.78 -10.34
N PRO A 505 18.94 -28.95 -11.35
CA PRO A 505 19.95 -28.21 -12.07
C PRO A 505 20.45 -27.00 -11.29
N HIS A 506 21.75 -26.72 -11.37
CA HIS A 506 22.39 -25.53 -10.79
C HIS A 506 22.86 -24.54 -11.85
N ARG A 507 23.56 -25.00 -12.89
CA ARG A 507 24.01 -24.15 -14.00
C ARG A 507 23.92 -24.89 -15.34
N LEU A 508 23.30 -24.24 -16.33
CA LEU A 508 23.27 -24.74 -17.69
C LEU A 508 24.64 -24.53 -18.36
N GLU A 509 25.21 -25.57 -18.97
CA GLU A 509 26.55 -25.56 -19.56
C GLU A 509 26.50 -25.47 -21.09
N SER A 510 25.66 -26.30 -21.71
CA SER A 510 25.51 -26.31 -23.16
C SER A 510 24.12 -26.72 -23.60
N VAL A 511 23.70 -26.27 -24.77
CA VAL A 511 22.45 -26.68 -25.42
C VAL A 511 22.74 -26.98 -26.88
N THR A 512 22.36 -28.16 -27.35
CA THR A 512 22.42 -28.52 -28.77
C THR A 512 21.01 -28.60 -29.33
N VAL A 513 20.72 -27.77 -30.33
CA VAL A 513 19.43 -27.77 -31.02
C VAL A 513 19.62 -28.34 -32.42
N TYR A 514 18.81 -29.33 -32.77
CA TYR A 514 18.75 -29.88 -34.12
C TYR A 514 17.44 -29.45 -34.75
N SER A 515 17.53 -28.77 -35.88
CA SER A 515 16.36 -28.21 -36.55
C SER A 515 16.54 -28.23 -38.07
N GLY A 516 15.49 -28.64 -38.78
CA GLY A 516 15.27 -28.34 -40.19
C GLY A 516 14.22 -27.24 -40.35
N VAL A 517 13.06 -27.58 -40.92
CA VAL A 517 11.89 -26.68 -41.01
C VAL A 517 11.31 -26.36 -39.62
N ILE A 518 11.39 -27.32 -38.69
CA ILE A 518 10.93 -27.21 -37.31
C ILE A 518 12.04 -27.68 -36.35
N VAL A 519 11.82 -27.57 -35.04
CA VAL A 519 12.77 -28.05 -34.03
C VAL A 519 12.59 -29.56 -33.85
N ASP A 520 13.60 -30.31 -34.25
CA ASP A 520 13.55 -31.77 -34.30
C ASP A 520 13.93 -32.39 -32.95
N VAL A 521 15.08 -31.99 -32.40
CA VAL A 521 15.65 -32.60 -31.18
C VAL A 521 16.37 -31.55 -30.33
N LEU A 522 16.28 -31.73 -29.01
CA LEU A 522 16.99 -30.95 -28.01
C LEU A 522 17.92 -31.85 -27.18
N GLU A 523 19.16 -31.42 -26.99
CA GLU A 523 20.11 -31.94 -26.02
C GLU A 523 20.66 -30.80 -25.19
N PHE A 524 21.05 -31.05 -23.93
CA PHE A 524 21.74 -30.05 -23.12
C PHE A 524 22.58 -30.70 -22.03
N SER A 525 23.54 -29.95 -21.49
CA SER A 525 24.28 -30.34 -20.29
C SER A 525 24.18 -29.27 -19.20
N TYR A 526 24.19 -29.70 -17.95
CA TYR A 526 24.12 -28.81 -16.79
C TYR A 526 24.94 -29.38 -15.63
N THR A 527 25.39 -28.52 -14.72
CA THR A 527 25.97 -28.92 -13.44
C THR A 527 24.92 -28.86 -12.33
N ASP A 528 24.96 -29.83 -11.41
CA ASP A 528 24.16 -29.81 -10.18
C ASP A 528 24.87 -28.99 -9.07
N HIS A 529 24.27 -28.92 -7.88
CA HIS A 529 24.84 -28.18 -6.75
C HIS A 529 26.19 -28.72 -6.26
N SER A 530 26.49 -29.99 -6.52
CA SER A 530 27.79 -30.60 -6.19
C SER A 530 28.85 -30.33 -7.26
N GLY A 531 28.49 -29.61 -8.32
CA GLY A 531 29.36 -29.34 -9.46
C GLY A 531 29.48 -30.53 -10.42
N HIS A 532 28.68 -31.60 -10.25
CA HIS A 532 28.71 -32.74 -11.14
C HIS A 532 27.96 -32.42 -12.44
N GLU A 533 28.55 -32.75 -13.59
CA GLU A 533 27.97 -32.48 -14.91
C GLU A 533 27.03 -33.62 -15.34
N HIS A 534 25.84 -33.25 -15.83
CA HIS A 534 24.80 -34.14 -16.33
C HIS A 534 24.53 -33.82 -17.80
N ASN A 535 24.52 -34.85 -18.66
CA ASN A 535 24.14 -34.74 -20.07
C ASN A 535 22.72 -35.28 -20.27
N VAL A 536 21.87 -34.51 -20.95
CA VAL A 536 20.43 -34.78 -21.10
C VAL A 536 20.03 -34.75 -22.56
N GLY A 537 19.23 -35.74 -22.97
CA GLY A 537 18.80 -35.93 -24.35
C GLY A 537 19.46 -37.16 -24.98
N PRO A 538 19.25 -37.39 -26.29
CA PRO A 538 18.41 -36.60 -27.21
C PRO A 538 16.92 -36.70 -26.89
N TRP A 539 16.24 -35.57 -26.84
CA TRP A 539 14.78 -35.50 -26.76
C TRP A 539 14.18 -35.21 -28.13
N GLY A 540 13.79 -36.28 -28.85
CA GLY A 540 13.24 -36.28 -30.21
C GLY A 540 13.86 -37.38 -31.09
N GLY A 541 13.62 -37.38 -32.41
CA GLY A 541 14.33 -38.24 -33.39
C GLY A 541 13.56 -39.49 -33.88
N PRO A 542 14.14 -40.31 -34.80
CA PRO A 542 15.57 -40.42 -35.16
C PRO A 542 16.06 -39.42 -36.24
N TRP A 543 17.34 -39.05 -36.17
CA TRP A 543 18.02 -38.09 -37.04
C TRP A 543 18.49 -38.70 -38.36
N GLU A 544 17.99 -38.20 -39.48
CA GLU A 544 18.64 -38.33 -40.78
C GLU A 544 18.81 -36.91 -41.36
N GLY A 545 20.00 -36.33 -41.25
CA GLY A 545 20.46 -35.33 -42.23
C GLY A 545 20.81 -33.91 -41.79
N ASN A 546 20.60 -33.46 -40.55
CA ASN A 546 20.96 -32.08 -40.14
C ASN A 546 22.03 -32.03 -39.04
N ALA A 547 23.07 -31.22 -39.22
CA ALA A 547 24.08 -30.96 -38.21
C ALA A 547 23.46 -30.15 -37.05
N GLY A 548 23.60 -30.65 -35.82
CA GLY A 548 23.11 -29.96 -34.62
C GLY A 548 23.92 -28.69 -34.33
N HIS A 549 23.24 -27.63 -33.92
CA HIS A 549 23.88 -26.38 -33.50
C HIS A 549 24.14 -26.41 -32.00
N LYS A 550 25.39 -26.61 -31.59
CA LYS A 550 25.80 -26.65 -30.19
C LYS A 550 26.19 -25.26 -29.68
N ILE A 551 25.46 -24.80 -28.67
CA ILE A 551 25.72 -23.57 -27.91
C ILE A 551 26.46 -23.97 -26.63
N LYS A 552 27.68 -23.45 -26.43
CA LYS A 552 28.43 -23.62 -25.19
C LYS A 552 28.47 -22.29 -24.44
N LEU A 553 27.88 -22.22 -23.27
CA LEU A 553 27.76 -21.00 -22.49
C LEU A 553 29.07 -20.69 -21.76
N ARG A 554 29.55 -19.44 -21.85
CA ARG A 554 30.72 -18.98 -21.07
C ARG A 554 30.42 -18.97 -19.56
N PRO A 555 31.44 -18.96 -18.67
CA PRO A 555 31.24 -18.96 -17.22
C PRO A 555 30.23 -17.92 -16.72
N SER A 556 30.29 -16.69 -17.27
CA SER A 556 29.39 -15.57 -16.96
C SER A 556 28.14 -15.49 -17.83
N GLU A 557 27.99 -16.36 -18.82
CA GLU A 557 26.87 -16.36 -19.75
C GLU A 557 25.75 -17.27 -19.25
N PHE A 558 24.52 -16.75 -19.23
CA PHE A 558 23.32 -17.47 -18.81
C PHE A 558 22.10 -17.04 -19.62
N VAL A 559 21.15 -17.96 -19.77
CA VAL A 559 19.94 -17.73 -20.55
C VAL A 559 18.95 -16.89 -19.72
N THR A 560 18.50 -15.78 -20.31
CA THR A 560 17.58 -14.80 -19.72
C THR A 560 16.18 -14.82 -20.35
N GLU A 561 16.06 -15.40 -21.55
CA GLU A 561 14.78 -15.52 -22.22
C GLU A 561 14.78 -16.70 -23.19
N ILE A 562 13.61 -17.35 -23.27
CA ILE A 562 13.29 -18.35 -24.29
C ILE A 562 12.05 -17.89 -25.05
N SER A 563 12.11 -17.96 -26.37
CA SER A 563 10.99 -17.64 -27.24
C SER A 563 10.96 -18.57 -28.44
N GLY A 564 9.85 -18.56 -29.18
CA GLY A 564 9.70 -19.44 -30.32
C GLY A 564 8.29 -19.42 -30.88
N THR A 565 7.98 -20.40 -31.72
CA THR A 565 6.64 -20.59 -32.27
C THR A 565 6.18 -22.03 -32.09
N VAL A 566 4.88 -22.21 -31.88
CA VAL A 566 4.19 -23.50 -31.83
C VAL A 566 3.20 -23.55 -32.98
N GLY A 567 3.28 -24.57 -33.81
CA GLY A 567 2.43 -24.65 -35.00
C GLY A 567 2.23 -26.06 -35.51
N ARG A 568 1.43 -26.12 -36.57
CA ARG A 568 1.13 -27.35 -37.28
C ARG A 568 2.26 -27.69 -38.23
N PHE A 569 2.72 -28.94 -38.20
CA PHE A 569 3.67 -29.51 -39.14
C PHE A 569 3.09 -30.76 -39.81
N GLY A 570 2.86 -30.67 -41.13
CA GLY A 570 2.23 -31.75 -41.89
C GLY A 570 0.77 -32.04 -41.48
N ARG A 571 0.26 -33.21 -41.87
CA ARG A 571 -1.13 -33.61 -41.58
C ARG A 571 -1.33 -34.13 -40.15
N SER A 572 -0.30 -34.74 -39.56
CA SER A 572 -0.39 -35.52 -38.33
C SER A 572 0.08 -34.81 -37.05
N TYR A 573 0.77 -33.66 -37.15
CA TYR A 573 1.30 -32.95 -35.98
C TYR A 573 0.71 -31.55 -35.90
N SER A 574 -0.29 -31.35 -35.03
CA SER A 574 -1.03 -30.09 -34.96
C SER A 574 -0.33 -28.99 -34.15
N ASN A 575 0.46 -29.37 -33.13
CA ASN A 575 1.08 -28.43 -32.19
C ASN A 575 2.49 -28.93 -31.81
N VAL A 576 3.51 -28.55 -32.59
CA VAL A 576 4.93 -28.81 -32.32
C VAL A 576 5.72 -27.51 -32.27
N ILE A 577 6.92 -27.53 -31.69
CA ILE A 577 7.83 -26.38 -31.67
C ILE A 577 8.40 -26.15 -33.07
N THR A 578 7.94 -25.10 -33.73
CA THR A 578 8.30 -24.74 -35.11
C THR A 578 9.45 -23.74 -35.18
N SER A 579 9.70 -23.01 -34.09
CA SER A 579 10.98 -22.34 -33.90
C SER A 579 11.36 -22.19 -32.43
N LEU A 580 12.66 -22.03 -32.17
CA LEU A 580 13.20 -21.75 -30.85
C LEU A 580 14.31 -20.70 -30.93
N THR A 581 14.26 -19.70 -30.05
CA THR A 581 15.27 -18.66 -29.88
C THR A 581 15.61 -18.58 -28.39
N MET A 582 16.90 -18.52 -28.09
CA MET A 582 17.42 -18.38 -26.73
C MET A 582 18.22 -17.08 -26.63
N VAL A 583 17.85 -16.22 -25.69
CA VAL A 583 18.56 -14.95 -25.42
C VAL A 583 19.34 -15.12 -24.13
N THR A 584 20.63 -14.80 -24.17
CA THR A 584 21.52 -14.77 -23.00
C THR A 584 21.80 -13.33 -22.61
N ASN A 585 22.52 -13.13 -21.50
CA ASN A 585 23.08 -11.82 -21.16
C ASN A 585 24.19 -11.36 -22.13
N GLU A 586 24.76 -12.25 -22.93
CA GLU A 586 25.87 -11.95 -23.86
C GLU A 586 25.43 -11.92 -25.34
N GLY A 587 24.28 -12.49 -25.68
CA GLY A 587 23.87 -12.60 -27.08
C GLY A 587 22.53 -13.29 -27.31
N THR A 588 22.26 -13.66 -28.55
CA THR A 588 21.04 -14.36 -28.96
C THR A 588 21.40 -15.51 -29.90
N TYR A 589 20.82 -16.67 -29.65
CA TYR A 589 21.00 -17.89 -30.43
C TYR A 589 19.67 -18.32 -31.07
N GLY A 590 19.71 -18.63 -32.36
CA GLY A 590 18.53 -18.93 -33.18
C GLY A 590 18.08 -17.75 -34.05
N PRO A 591 16.83 -17.77 -34.58
CA PRO A 591 15.85 -18.82 -34.41
C PRO A 591 16.28 -20.14 -35.07
N PHE A 592 16.10 -21.24 -34.36
CA PHE A 592 16.23 -22.60 -34.89
C PHE A 592 14.86 -23.02 -35.45
N GLY A 593 14.79 -23.42 -36.71
CA GLY A 593 13.52 -23.68 -37.44
C GLY A 593 12.94 -22.45 -38.15
N GLU A 594 12.02 -22.66 -39.09
CA GLU A 594 11.46 -21.60 -39.97
C GLU A 594 10.40 -20.71 -39.28
N GLY A 595 9.87 -21.11 -38.12
CA GLY A 595 9.05 -20.21 -37.28
C GLY A 595 7.62 -19.94 -37.74
N ARG A 596 6.81 -20.99 -37.94
CA ARG A 596 5.40 -20.87 -38.36
C ARG A 596 4.43 -21.27 -37.25
N GLY A 597 3.57 -20.37 -36.79
CA GLY A 597 2.51 -20.69 -35.82
C GLY A 597 2.31 -19.61 -34.76
N SER A 598 1.83 -20.03 -33.59
CA SER A 598 1.60 -19.15 -32.44
C SER A 598 2.91 -18.88 -31.70
N PRO A 599 3.31 -17.61 -31.49
CA PRO A 599 4.53 -17.31 -30.75
C PRO A 599 4.37 -17.61 -29.26
N PHE A 600 5.44 -18.05 -28.61
CA PHE A 600 5.59 -18.04 -27.16
C PHE A 600 6.86 -17.27 -26.79
N ARG A 601 6.84 -16.64 -25.62
CA ARG A 601 7.97 -15.89 -25.08
C ARG A 601 7.91 -15.93 -23.57
N ASN A 602 9.04 -16.22 -22.94
CA ASN A 602 9.21 -16.11 -21.51
C ASN A 602 10.57 -15.49 -21.20
N ARG A 603 10.55 -14.33 -20.56
CA ARG A 603 11.73 -13.61 -20.08
C ARG A 603 11.77 -13.77 -18.57
N VAL A 604 12.89 -14.24 -18.04
CA VAL A 604 13.08 -14.35 -16.58
C VAL A 604 13.40 -12.98 -15.98
N GLU A 605 13.08 -12.80 -14.70
CA GLU A 605 13.30 -11.55 -13.97
C GLU A 605 14.78 -11.11 -14.01
N ARG A 606 15.07 -9.82 -13.78
CA ARG A 606 16.44 -9.25 -13.90
C ARG A 606 17.51 -10.00 -13.08
N ASN A 607 17.10 -10.68 -12.01
CA ASN A 607 17.98 -11.43 -11.11
C ASN A 607 17.72 -12.94 -11.16
N SER A 608 17.35 -13.49 -12.31
CA SER A 608 17.11 -14.93 -12.48
C SER A 608 17.78 -15.46 -13.75
N LYS A 609 18.12 -16.74 -13.75
CA LYS A 609 18.75 -17.46 -14.87
C LYS A 609 18.04 -18.79 -15.15
N MET A 610 17.93 -19.18 -16.42
CA MET A 610 17.46 -20.52 -16.77
C MET A 610 18.62 -21.53 -16.63
N VAL A 611 18.35 -22.64 -15.96
CA VAL A 611 19.37 -23.63 -15.56
C VAL A 611 19.16 -25.02 -16.14
N GLY A 612 18.04 -25.27 -16.81
CA GLY A 612 17.73 -26.56 -17.43
C GLY A 612 16.41 -26.54 -18.17
N PHE A 613 16.06 -27.68 -18.79
CA PHE A 613 14.84 -27.84 -19.59
C PHE A 613 14.06 -29.08 -19.15
N PHE A 614 12.78 -29.09 -19.47
CA PHE A 614 11.92 -30.28 -19.53
C PHE A 614 11.08 -30.18 -20.81
N ALA A 615 10.62 -31.30 -21.35
CA ALA A 615 10.00 -31.29 -22.67
C ALA A 615 8.94 -32.37 -22.86
N ARG A 616 8.18 -32.26 -23.95
CA ARG A 616 7.48 -33.39 -24.56
C ARG A 616 8.04 -33.60 -25.94
N ALA A 617 8.52 -34.81 -26.25
CA ALA A 617 9.12 -35.11 -27.54
C ALA A 617 8.67 -36.48 -28.06
N GLY A 618 8.55 -36.60 -29.38
CA GLY A 618 8.32 -37.86 -30.09
C GLY A 618 9.27 -37.89 -31.28
N ARG A 619 8.73 -37.94 -32.50
CA ARG A 619 9.54 -37.66 -33.70
C ARG A 619 10.13 -36.24 -33.71
N TYR A 620 9.39 -35.29 -33.12
CA TYR A 620 9.73 -33.87 -33.03
C TYR A 620 9.51 -33.35 -31.60
N LEU A 621 10.05 -32.18 -31.30
CA LEU A 621 9.78 -31.47 -30.05
C LEU A 621 8.34 -30.92 -30.03
N HIS A 622 7.48 -31.47 -29.18
CA HIS A 622 6.07 -31.08 -29.08
C HIS A 622 5.88 -29.91 -28.12
N ALA A 623 6.58 -29.92 -26.99
CA ALA A 623 6.55 -28.84 -26.01
C ALA A 623 7.88 -28.72 -25.28
N ILE A 624 8.18 -27.52 -24.78
CA ILE A 624 9.40 -27.21 -24.04
C ILE A 624 9.07 -26.35 -22.82
N GLY A 625 9.69 -26.64 -21.70
CA GLY A 625 9.68 -25.84 -20.48
C GLY A 625 11.09 -25.67 -19.93
N VAL A 626 11.25 -24.76 -18.98
CA VAL A 626 12.55 -24.37 -18.43
C VAL A 626 12.54 -24.42 -16.91
N TYR A 627 13.72 -24.68 -16.34
CA TYR A 627 14.00 -24.50 -14.92
C TYR A 627 14.67 -23.16 -14.70
N VAL A 628 14.25 -22.42 -13.67
CA VAL A 628 14.74 -21.06 -13.36
C VAL A 628 15.22 -20.99 -11.93
N LYS A 629 16.33 -20.25 -11.72
CA LYS A 629 16.89 -19.96 -10.39
C LYS A 629 17.24 -18.47 -10.22
N PRO A 630 17.15 -17.93 -8.99
CA PRO A 630 17.70 -16.61 -8.67
C PRO A 630 19.22 -16.56 -8.87
N VAL A 631 19.72 -15.38 -9.25
CA VAL A 631 21.15 -15.05 -9.28
C VAL A 631 21.48 -14.35 -7.96
N HIS A 632 22.18 -15.05 -7.05
CA HIS A 632 22.70 -14.43 -5.84
C HIS A 632 23.98 -13.65 -6.19
N HIS A 633 23.96 -12.33 -6.00
CA HIS A 633 25.18 -11.55 -5.93
C HIS A 633 25.82 -11.78 -4.57
N THR A 634 26.90 -12.56 -4.52
CA THR A 634 27.84 -12.48 -3.40
C THR A 634 28.64 -11.18 -3.58
N PRO A 635 28.61 -10.24 -2.61
CA PRO A 635 29.55 -9.14 -2.60
C PRO A 635 30.96 -9.71 -2.55
N ASP A 636 31.79 -9.29 -3.50
CA ASP A 636 33.20 -9.61 -3.54
C ASP A 636 33.83 -8.96 -2.29
N HIS A 637 34.12 -9.75 -1.25
CA HIS A 637 34.94 -9.30 -0.14
C HIS A 637 36.36 -9.16 -0.68
N GLY A 638 36.65 -7.99 -1.24
CA GLY A 638 38.00 -7.56 -1.57
C GLY A 638 38.88 -7.71 -0.33
N GLY A 639 39.91 -8.54 -0.46
CA GLY A 639 40.93 -8.70 0.57
C GLY A 639 41.66 -7.38 0.79
N GLU A 640 41.52 -6.83 1.98
CA GLU A 640 42.53 -5.94 2.54
C GLU A 640 43.64 -6.82 3.14
N GLU A 641 44.71 -6.96 2.36
CA GLU A 641 46.02 -7.33 2.89
C GLU A 641 46.45 -6.28 3.92
N ALA A 642 46.58 -6.70 5.17
CA ALA A 642 47.25 -5.92 6.20
C ALA A 642 48.74 -5.79 5.83
N ILE A 643 49.17 -4.57 5.51
CA ILE A 643 50.59 -4.19 5.47
C ILE A 643 50.80 -3.03 6.44
N SER A 644 51.57 -3.37 7.50
CA SER A 644 52.29 -2.55 8.50
C SER A 644 51.52 -1.54 9.35
#